data_AF-A0A958D874-F1
#
_entry.id   AF-A0A958D874-F1
#
_cell.length_a   1.000
_cell.length_b   1.000
_cell.length_c   1.000
_cell.angle_alpha   90.00
_cell.angle_beta   90.00
_cell.angle_gamma   90.00
#
_symmetry.space_group_name_H-M   'P 1'
#
loop_
_entity.id
_entity.type
_entity.pdbx_description
1 polymer ?
#
loop_
_entity_poly.entity_id
_entity_poly.type
_entity_poly.pdbx_seq_one_letter_code
_entity_poly.pdbx_strand_id
1 'polypeptide(L)'
;PITTCASGVNCWATDLDNTYNFSSDQNLVSPAIDLTNTDLVGPATVYWSQRYQMESASWDHANVQVREAGGANPTMLWTWLDATMTNSVGSPSTTINESAGWGVHSADISSYLGQNIEMLFHLDSDTSVNYAGLAIDDVAVTACQPVQASSISLDKTVGTDPNTCAANDEISLPYGGGDVTYCYEVTNTGDVSFNTHDLDDSELGNIFTGLSYLLTPGASVFVTETTYIGVTTVNTGTWTAYNVFDGDPEPAVASDVATVTVDLPDPAIVLTKTVGLDPNSCAVTDDITVPANTDVTYCYTVENTGNVPFNTHDLNDSELGALLTNYFYVLDPGASVFVTETANIAVTTVNTATWSAELVPQEGVLFAESTDVATVTVETLNPAIVLTKTVGLDPNTCAVTDDITVPAGTDVTYCYTVENTGDVALNLHDLDDSELGSILSGFPYELNPGASVWVTETTPIAVTTVNTATWTAYNDADVQVCSTPNLPIPDNNPAGVSDTLNSTISGTISDLNVYINTTHTWVGDLIYTLKHVGTGTTVTLINRPGVPATTNGCSGNNIDNTVDDEAVLSFENDCTSGANPTLAYTPGEHYQGGDPASSTLLASFDGEDLSGDWMMTVSDNVGIDTGTLNEWCLVTSGIPVSVQASDVATVTVQSAPPNIDVDPLSMASTQLPDTQVIQTLTISNTGASLLEWMIDEEPVAGPPEAVQPVTRIDSQATLQAELSGEDNTAPTIAGPRDLAAAARAQRMLGTTGLLLIPESTNDRVMAFDPTTGNLVDADFIPPDPDNLSTPINAILSASGNTVLVSDQLDDVVQEYDLDGNYLGVFAPAGGANTAILDNIRGIALRPNGNLLVTVGGG
;
A
#
# COMPACT_ATOMS: atom_id res chain seq x y z
N PRO A 1 58.93 -31.88 -96.83
CA PRO A 1 58.75 -32.75 -95.66
C PRO A 1 58.39 -32.03 -94.34
N ILE A 2 57.34 -32.50 -93.67
CA ILE A 2 57.05 -32.19 -92.26
C ILE A 2 57.92 -33.14 -91.41
N THR A 3 58.90 -32.60 -90.68
CA THR A 3 59.94 -33.41 -90.01
C THR A 3 59.88 -33.36 -88.48
N THR A 4 58.82 -32.78 -87.91
CA THR A 4 58.64 -32.61 -86.45
C THR A 4 57.21 -32.95 -86.07
N CYS A 5 56.99 -33.52 -84.88
CA CYS A 5 55.66 -33.75 -84.30
C CYS A 5 55.24 -32.61 -83.37
N ALA A 6 53.95 -32.49 -83.06
CA ALA A 6 53.43 -31.42 -82.18
C ALA A 6 53.85 -31.70 -80.74
N SER A 7 53.77 -32.96 -80.33
CA SER A 7 54.30 -33.47 -79.08
C SER A 7 55.02 -34.82 -79.31
N GLY A 8 55.82 -35.24 -78.33
CA GLY A 8 56.52 -36.52 -78.39
C GLY A 8 57.50 -36.65 -79.57
N VAL A 9 57.68 -37.90 -80.03
CA VAL A 9 58.62 -38.26 -81.12
C VAL A 9 57.94 -38.85 -82.35
N ASN A 10 56.64 -39.14 -82.29
CA ASN A 10 55.87 -39.79 -83.35
C ASN A 10 54.55 -39.05 -83.54
N CYS A 11 54.14 -38.88 -84.80
CA CYS A 11 52.90 -38.28 -85.23
C CYS A 11 52.50 -38.95 -86.56
N TRP A 12 51.25 -38.81 -86.96
CA TRP A 12 50.80 -39.35 -88.25
C TRP A 12 51.00 -38.33 -89.36
N ALA A 13 51.43 -38.76 -90.53
CA ALA A 13 51.52 -37.91 -91.72
C ALA A 13 51.09 -38.69 -92.97
N THR A 14 50.48 -37.99 -93.92
CA THR A 14 50.03 -38.55 -95.20
C THR A 14 51.19 -39.04 -96.07
N ASP A 15 52.41 -38.54 -95.86
CA ASP A 15 53.59 -39.18 -96.44
C ASP A 15 54.81 -39.04 -95.52
N LEU A 16 55.47 -40.16 -95.26
CA LEU A 16 56.63 -40.24 -94.37
C LEU A 16 57.96 -40.10 -95.12
N ASP A 17 57.97 -40.15 -96.46
CA ASP A 17 59.21 -40.19 -97.24
C ASP A 17 59.63 -38.88 -97.90
N ASN A 18 58.72 -37.89 -98.10
CA ASN A 18 59.00 -36.44 -98.22
C ASN A 18 57.74 -35.61 -98.58
N THR A 19 57.03 -36.04 -99.62
CA THR A 19 55.92 -35.31 -100.27
C THR A 19 54.85 -36.29 -100.71
N TYR A 20 53.56 -35.97 -100.56
CA TYR A 20 52.48 -36.90 -100.93
C TYR A 20 52.51 -37.30 -102.42
N ASN A 21 52.02 -38.50 -102.72
CA ASN A 21 51.95 -39.01 -104.08
C ASN A 21 50.96 -38.25 -104.97
N PHE A 22 51.23 -38.17 -106.28
CA PHE A 22 50.23 -37.70 -107.26
C PHE A 22 49.08 -38.71 -107.38
N SER A 23 47.87 -38.22 -107.67
CA SER A 23 46.67 -39.02 -107.91
C SER A 23 46.36 -39.99 -106.76
N SER A 24 46.55 -39.52 -105.52
CA SER A 24 46.35 -40.29 -104.30
C SER A 24 45.08 -39.86 -103.58
N ASP A 25 44.44 -40.80 -102.89
CA ASP A 25 43.32 -40.58 -101.97
C ASP A 25 43.70 -41.30 -100.66
N GLN A 26 43.79 -40.53 -99.59
CA GLN A 26 44.37 -40.98 -98.33
C GLN A 26 43.45 -40.65 -97.17
N ASN A 27 43.22 -41.66 -96.32
CA ASN A 27 42.37 -41.56 -95.14
C ASN A 27 43.09 -42.10 -93.91
N LEU A 28 43.15 -41.29 -92.86
CA LEU A 28 43.51 -41.72 -91.51
C LEU A 28 42.25 -41.71 -90.65
N VAL A 29 41.85 -42.89 -90.17
CA VAL A 29 40.66 -43.08 -89.33
C VAL A 29 41.11 -43.41 -87.91
N SER A 30 40.56 -42.74 -86.90
CA SER A 30 40.76 -43.13 -85.50
C SER A 30 40.08 -44.46 -85.19
N PRO A 31 40.48 -45.17 -84.12
CA PRO A 31 39.61 -46.15 -83.48
C PRO A 31 38.29 -45.52 -83.03
N ALA A 32 37.28 -46.35 -82.77
CA ALA A 32 36.02 -45.91 -82.18
C ALA A 32 36.25 -45.28 -80.79
N ILE A 33 35.64 -44.12 -80.57
CA ILE A 33 35.67 -43.33 -79.33
C ILE A 33 34.28 -43.44 -78.69
N ASP A 34 34.23 -43.93 -77.46
CA ASP A 34 32.99 -44.22 -76.74
C ASP A 34 32.45 -42.99 -76.00
N LEU A 35 31.30 -42.48 -76.46
CA LEU A 35 30.53 -41.43 -75.80
C LEU A 35 29.15 -41.93 -75.32
N THR A 36 28.95 -43.25 -75.17
CA THR A 36 27.65 -43.86 -74.84
C THR A 36 27.26 -43.79 -73.37
N ASN A 37 28.18 -43.41 -72.49
CA ASN A 37 27.89 -43.24 -71.06
C ASN A 37 26.84 -42.12 -70.85
N THR A 38 25.70 -42.48 -70.26
CA THR A 38 24.56 -41.58 -70.00
C THR A 38 24.86 -40.48 -68.99
N ASP A 39 25.91 -40.64 -68.19
CA ASP A 39 26.35 -39.65 -67.20
C ASP A 39 27.20 -38.53 -67.84
N LEU A 40 27.58 -38.69 -69.11
CA LEU A 40 28.27 -37.65 -69.86
C LEU A 40 27.29 -36.56 -70.30
N VAL A 41 27.57 -35.33 -69.89
CA VAL A 41 26.79 -34.12 -70.24
C VAL A 41 27.65 -33.15 -71.04
N GLY A 42 27.00 -32.32 -71.86
CA GLY A 42 27.68 -31.33 -72.71
C GLY A 42 28.33 -30.19 -71.91
N PRO A 43 29.38 -29.54 -72.44
CA PRO A 43 29.91 -29.71 -73.80
C PRO A 43 30.88 -30.90 -73.95
N ALA A 44 30.76 -31.63 -75.05
CA ALA A 44 31.78 -32.58 -75.50
C ALA A 44 32.60 -31.95 -76.63
N THR A 45 33.93 -31.95 -76.51
CA THR A 45 34.84 -31.28 -77.45
C THR A 45 35.93 -32.24 -77.91
N VAL A 46 36.23 -32.25 -79.22
CA VAL A 46 37.43 -32.88 -79.76
C VAL A 46 38.50 -31.83 -80.01
N TYR A 47 39.75 -32.19 -79.71
CA TYR A 47 40.95 -31.41 -79.97
C TYR A 47 41.90 -32.23 -80.84
N TRP A 48 42.64 -31.57 -81.73
CA TRP A 48 43.75 -32.19 -82.46
C TRP A 48 44.77 -31.13 -82.88
N SER A 49 46.03 -31.52 -82.96
CA SER A 49 47.09 -30.72 -83.58
C SER A 49 47.25 -31.14 -85.05
N GLN A 50 47.37 -30.18 -85.96
CA GLN A 50 47.72 -30.47 -87.36
C GLN A 50 48.74 -29.50 -87.93
N ARG A 51 49.51 -29.97 -88.91
CA ARG A 51 50.42 -29.18 -89.73
C ARG A 51 50.30 -29.64 -91.17
N TYR A 52 50.25 -28.73 -92.12
CA TYR A 52 50.06 -29.12 -93.53
C TYR A 52 50.84 -28.24 -94.51
N GLN A 53 51.17 -28.80 -95.67
CA GLN A 53 51.65 -28.05 -96.83
C GLN A 53 51.04 -28.66 -98.09
N MET A 54 50.23 -27.86 -98.79
CA MET A 54 49.35 -28.34 -99.85
C MET A 54 49.44 -27.47 -101.11
N GLU A 55 49.08 -28.03 -102.27
CA GLU A 55 48.69 -27.22 -103.41
C GLU A 55 47.36 -26.49 -103.11
N SER A 56 47.02 -25.50 -103.93
CA SER A 56 45.74 -24.81 -103.81
C SER A 56 44.59 -25.81 -103.73
N ALA A 57 43.61 -25.49 -102.88
CA ALA A 57 42.36 -26.23 -102.68
C ALA A 57 41.51 -26.41 -103.95
N SER A 58 41.91 -25.81 -105.08
CA SER A 58 41.31 -26.08 -106.39
C SER A 58 41.81 -27.38 -107.04
N TRP A 59 42.91 -27.94 -106.55
CA TRP A 59 43.61 -29.08 -107.14
C TRP A 59 43.79 -30.21 -106.14
N ASP A 60 44.28 -29.90 -104.94
CA ASP A 60 44.45 -30.86 -103.84
C ASP A 60 43.55 -30.50 -102.66
N HIS A 61 42.86 -31.49 -102.07
CA HIS A 61 41.93 -31.26 -100.98
C HIS A 61 42.39 -31.94 -99.70
N ALA A 62 42.12 -31.32 -98.56
CA ALA A 62 42.32 -31.92 -97.25
C ALA A 62 41.19 -31.51 -96.30
N ASN A 63 40.76 -32.42 -95.44
CA ASN A 63 39.69 -32.14 -94.48
C ASN A 63 39.73 -33.06 -93.25
N VAL A 64 39.07 -32.61 -92.17
CA VAL A 64 38.88 -33.36 -90.92
C VAL A 64 37.40 -33.52 -90.68
N GLN A 65 36.96 -34.72 -90.33
CA GLN A 65 35.57 -35.07 -90.15
C GLN A 65 35.36 -35.92 -88.90
N VAL A 66 34.13 -35.91 -88.38
CA VAL A 66 33.66 -36.84 -87.34
C VAL A 66 32.39 -37.53 -87.81
N ARG A 67 32.23 -38.81 -87.45
CA ARG A 67 31.03 -39.59 -87.75
C ARG A 67 30.75 -40.60 -86.66
N GLU A 68 29.54 -41.15 -86.64
CA GLU A 68 29.28 -42.42 -85.96
C GLU A 68 30.24 -43.50 -86.52
N ALA A 69 30.82 -44.32 -85.65
CA ALA A 69 31.78 -45.34 -86.04
C ALA A 69 31.19 -46.27 -87.13
N GLY A 70 31.85 -46.36 -88.29
CA GLY A 70 31.34 -47.10 -89.46
C GLY A 70 30.20 -46.42 -90.26
N GLY A 71 29.80 -45.21 -89.91
CA GLY A 71 28.72 -44.45 -90.59
C GLY A 71 29.10 -43.86 -91.96
N ALA A 72 28.09 -43.58 -92.79
CA ALA A 72 28.27 -43.05 -94.15
C ALA A 72 28.19 -41.51 -94.27
N ASN A 73 27.70 -40.82 -93.23
CA ASN A 73 27.43 -39.37 -93.27
C ASN A 73 28.29 -38.63 -92.23
N PRO A 74 29.51 -38.22 -92.60
CA PRO A 74 30.39 -37.48 -91.71
C PRO A 74 30.02 -36.00 -91.60
N THR A 75 30.23 -35.43 -90.41
CA THR A 75 30.22 -33.99 -90.17
C THR A 75 31.61 -33.42 -90.39
N MET A 76 31.68 -32.36 -91.18
CA MET A 76 32.94 -31.66 -91.49
C MET A 76 33.37 -30.79 -90.31
N LEU A 77 34.57 -31.03 -89.78
CA LEU A 77 35.17 -30.26 -88.69
C LEU A 77 36.17 -29.22 -89.19
N TRP A 78 36.89 -29.51 -90.28
CA TRP A 78 37.83 -28.59 -90.93
C TRP A 78 38.00 -28.90 -92.42
N THR A 79 38.30 -27.90 -93.25
CA THR A 79 38.54 -28.06 -94.69
C THR A 79 39.62 -27.08 -95.18
N TRP A 80 40.55 -27.57 -96.00
CA TRP A 80 41.53 -26.77 -96.73
C TRP A 80 40.87 -26.00 -97.88
N LEU A 81 41.03 -24.67 -97.91
CA LEU A 81 40.33 -23.79 -98.86
C LEU A 81 41.25 -22.77 -99.56
N ASP A 82 42.55 -22.82 -99.31
CA ASP A 82 43.48 -21.74 -99.64
C ASP A 82 44.30 -21.99 -100.92
N ALA A 83 45.15 -21.01 -101.26
CA ALA A 83 46.07 -21.08 -102.39
C ALA A 83 47.31 -21.95 -102.08
N THR A 84 48.06 -22.31 -103.14
CA THR A 84 49.27 -23.14 -103.07
C THR A 84 50.30 -22.62 -102.05
N MET A 85 50.76 -23.49 -101.15
CA MET A 85 51.70 -23.13 -100.08
C MET A 85 53.16 -23.16 -100.55
N THR A 86 53.68 -22.02 -101.01
CA THR A 86 55.07 -21.90 -101.49
C THR A 86 55.96 -21.09 -100.55
N ASN A 87 57.26 -21.44 -100.50
CA ASN A 87 58.27 -20.71 -99.70
C ASN A 87 58.86 -19.48 -100.43
N SER A 88 58.34 -19.11 -101.60
CA SER A 88 58.84 -18.00 -102.41
C SER A 88 57.98 -16.75 -102.23
N VAL A 89 58.60 -15.62 -101.86
CA VAL A 89 57.91 -14.33 -101.74
C VAL A 89 57.78 -13.71 -103.14
N GLY A 90 56.56 -13.67 -103.69
CA GLY A 90 56.25 -13.06 -105.00
C GLY A 90 55.11 -12.04 -104.89
N SER A 91 55.15 -10.99 -105.74
CA SER A 91 54.08 -9.98 -105.83
C SER A 91 53.10 -10.28 -106.97
N PRO A 92 51.78 -10.06 -106.80
CA PRO A 92 51.12 -9.62 -105.57
C PRO A 92 50.55 -10.79 -104.75
N SER A 93 50.44 -10.52 -103.45
CA SER A 93 49.52 -11.11 -102.45
C SER A 93 49.98 -12.32 -101.61
N THR A 94 49.77 -12.12 -100.30
CA THR A 94 49.42 -13.09 -99.25
C THR A 94 50.43 -14.19 -98.95
N THR A 95 51.32 -13.89 -98.01
CA THR A 95 51.91 -14.90 -97.13
C THR A 95 50.81 -15.43 -96.21
N ILE A 96 50.29 -16.62 -96.50
CA ILE A 96 49.42 -17.35 -95.57
C ILE A 96 50.35 -18.12 -94.63
N ASN A 97 50.68 -17.52 -93.48
CA ASN A 97 51.55 -18.10 -92.46
C ASN A 97 50.87 -19.20 -91.63
N GLU A 98 49.83 -19.87 -92.14
CA GLU A 98 49.10 -20.89 -91.37
C GLU A 98 49.80 -22.26 -91.30
N SER A 99 50.88 -22.50 -92.06
CA SER A 99 51.71 -23.71 -91.90
C SER A 99 53.10 -23.49 -91.29
N ALA A 100 53.38 -22.31 -90.72
CA ALA A 100 54.69 -22.06 -90.12
C ALA A 100 54.96 -22.91 -88.85
N GLY A 101 53.98 -23.66 -88.34
CA GLY A 101 54.11 -24.59 -87.21
C GLY A 101 52.96 -25.60 -87.11
N TRP A 102 52.88 -26.30 -85.98
CA TRP A 102 51.72 -27.13 -85.60
C TRP A 102 50.61 -26.25 -85.04
N GLY A 103 49.43 -26.26 -85.66
CA GLY A 103 48.24 -25.57 -85.19
C GLY A 103 47.35 -26.50 -84.37
N VAL A 104 46.81 -26.01 -83.24
CA VAL A 104 45.81 -26.74 -82.44
C VAL A 104 44.43 -26.34 -82.91
N HIS A 105 43.60 -27.34 -83.19
CA HIS A 105 42.22 -27.20 -83.62
C HIS A 105 41.29 -27.88 -82.62
N SER A 106 40.05 -27.39 -82.56
CA SER A 106 39.01 -27.97 -81.72
C SER A 106 37.65 -27.85 -82.38
N ALA A 107 36.76 -28.79 -82.12
CA ALA A 107 35.37 -28.74 -82.56
C ALA A 107 34.40 -29.30 -81.51
N ASP A 108 33.20 -28.72 -81.46
CA ASP A 108 32.11 -29.24 -80.64
C ASP A 108 31.54 -30.52 -81.26
N ILE A 109 31.47 -31.57 -80.45
CA ILE A 109 30.91 -32.87 -80.81
C ILE A 109 29.76 -33.27 -79.87
N SER A 110 29.20 -32.33 -79.11
CA SER A 110 28.13 -32.59 -78.13
C SER A 110 26.91 -33.28 -78.73
N SER A 111 26.63 -33.09 -80.02
CA SER A 111 25.56 -33.79 -80.74
C SER A 111 25.77 -35.30 -80.87
N TYR A 112 26.98 -35.79 -80.57
CA TYR A 112 27.34 -37.21 -80.60
C TYR A 112 27.38 -37.85 -79.20
N LEU A 113 27.03 -37.13 -78.13
CA LEU A 113 26.81 -37.76 -76.82
C LEU A 113 25.77 -38.88 -76.94
N GLY A 114 26.03 -40.02 -76.30
CA GLY A 114 25.25 -41.24 -76.42
C GLY A 114 25.64 -42.16 -77.58
N GLN A 115 26.66 -41.83 -78.38
CA GLN A 115 27.07 -42.61 -79.57
C GLN A 115 28.54 -43.03 -79.51
N ASN A 116 28.94 -44.03 -80.31
CA ASN A 116 30.33 -44.33 -80.61
C ASN A 116 30.74 -43.59 -81.89
N ILE A 117 31.84 -42.83 -81.86
CA ILE A 117 32.28 -42.01 -83.00
C ILE A 117 33.69 -42.36 -83.49
N GLU A 118 34.03 -41.93 -84.70
CA GLU A 118 35.38 -41.98 -85.27
C GLU A 118 35.73 -40.63 -85.92
N MET A 119 37.00 -40.26 -85.82
CA MET A 119 37.59 -39.12 -86.52
C MET A 119 38.20 -39.59 -87.84
N LEU A 120 38.01 -38.82 -88.91
CA LEU A 120 38.57 -39.07 -90.24
C LEU A 120 39.37 -37.85 -90.69
N PHE A 121 40.65 -38.06 -91.02
CA PHE A 121 41.52 -37.07 -91.64
C PHE A 121 41.78 -37.49 -93.08
N HIS A 122 41.40 -36.66 -94.03
CA HIS A 122 41.42 -36.96 -95.46
C HIS A 122 42.35 -36.03 -96.22
N LEU A 123 43.05 -36.58 -97.21
CA LEU A 123 43.82 -35.84 -98.22
C LEU A 123 43.70 -36.53 -99.58
N ASP A 124 43.34 -35.78 -100.61
CA ASP A 124 43.39 -36.21 -102.01
C ASP A 124 44.22 -35.26 -102.89
N SER A 125 44.85 -35.80 -103.94
CA SER A 125 45.76 -35.07 -104.82
C SER A 125 45.49 -35.27 -106.31
N ASP A 126 45.81 -34.24 -107.09
CA ASP A 126 45.65 -34.22 -108.55
C ASP A 126 46.80 -34.96 -109.28
N THR A 127 46.96 -34.76 -110.60
CA THR A 127 47.98 -35.44 -111.40
C THR A 127 49.38 -34.79 -111.39
N SER A 128 49.57 -33.60 -110.80
CA SER A 128 50.85 -32.89 -110.86
C SER A 128 51.04 -31.87 -109.73
N VAL A 129 52.28 -31.68 -109.28
CA VAL A 129 52.62 -30.83 -108.11
C VAL A 129 52.23 -31.50 -106.79
N ASN A 130 53.20 -31.59 -105.89
CA ASN A 130 53.01 -32.19 -104.59
C ASN A 130 53.87 -31.48 -103.54
N TYR A 131 53.38 -31.49 -102.31
CA TYR A 131 53.99 -30.82 -101.17
C TYR A 131 54.09 -31.77 -99.98
N ALA A 132 54.42 -31.25 -98.80
CA ALA A 132 54.68 -32.08 -97.63
C ALA A 132 53.45 -32.82 -97.06
N GLY A 133 52.22 -32.45 -97.46
CA GLY A 133 50.99 -33.13 -97.09
C GLY A 133 50.43 -32.67 -95.75
N LEU A 134 49.63 -33.52 -95.09
CA LEU A 134 48.97 -33.26 -93.81
C LEU A 134 49.59 -34.16 -92.73
N ALA A 135 49.93 -33.58 -91.58
CA ALA A 135 50.39 -34.27 -90.38
C ALA A 135 49.46 -33.96 -89.21
N ILE A 136 49.14 -34.98 -88.41
CA ILE A 136 48.17 -34.98 -87.31
C ILE A 136 48.83 -35.50 -86.03
N ASP A 137 48.52 -34.87 -84.90
CA ASP A 137 49.04 -35.23 -83.58
C ASP A 137 48.06 -34.81 -82.47
N ASP A 138 48.31 -35.23 -81.23
CA ASP A 138 47.59 -34.80 -80.01
C ASP A 138 46.05 -34.84 -80.10
N VAL A 139 45.47 -35.90 -80.68
CA VAL A 139 44.01 -36.06 -80.75
C VAL A 139 43.45 -36.40 -79.36
N ALA A 140 42.54 -35.59 -78.84
CA ALA A 140 41.89 -35.79 -77.54
C ALA A 140 40.39 -35.48 -77.59
N VAL A 141 39.57 -36.21 -76.82
CA VAL A 141 38.13 -35.96 -76.66
C VAL A 141 37.81 -35.78 -75.18
N THR A 142 37.04 -34.75 -74.83
CA THR A 142 36.64 -34.43 -73.45
C THR A 142 35.14 -34.18 -73.33
N ALA A 143 34.50 -34.62 -72.22
CA ALA A 143 33.09 -34.37 -71.86
C ALA A 143 32.92 -34.25 -70.31
N CYS A 144 31.81 -33.68 -69.82
CA CYS A 144 31.54 -33.43 -68.39
C CYS A 144 30.70 -34.54 -67.71
N GLN A 145 30.74 -34.67 -66.37
CA GLN A 145 29.85 -35.52 -65.55
C GLN A 145 29.32 -34.75 -64.31
N PRO A 146 28.07 -34.99 -63.85
CA PRO A 146 27.51 -34.33 -62.65
C PRO A 146 28.10 -34.87 -61.32
N VAL A 147 28.18 -34.01 -60.30
CA VAL A 147 28.66 -34.35 -58.94
C VAL A 147 27.49 -34.83 -58.07
N GLN A 148 27.62 -35.98 -57.40
CA GLN A 148 26.62 -36.48 -56.43
C GLN A 148 26.72 -35.72 -55.10
N ALA A 149 25.59 -35.35 -54.50
CA ALA A 149 25.54 -34.61 -53.23
C ALA A 149 25.17 -35.51 -52.03
N SER A 150 26.08 -35.62 -51.07
CA SER A 150 25.82 -36.16 -49.73
C SER A 150 25.26 -35.06 -48.82
N SER A 151 24.03 -35.21 -48.34
CA SER A 151 23.41 -34.22 -47.44
C SER A 151 22.32 -34.87 -46.58
N ILE A 152 22.22 -34.43 -45.32
CA ILE A 152 21.14 -34.77 -44.39
C ILE A 152 20.65 -33.50 -43.71
N SER A 153 19.43 -33.52 -43.17
CA SER A 153 18.94 -32.54 -42.19
C SER A 153 18.54 -33.28 -40.92
N LEU A 154 18.75 -32.64 -39.76
CA LEU A 154 18.31 -33.12 -38.46
C LEU A 154 17.29 -32.13 -37.91
N ASP A 155 16.16 -32.63 -37.43
CA ASP A 155 15.17 -31.90 -36.65
C ASP A 155 15.16 -32.48 -35.23
N LYS A 156 15.57 -31.68 -34.26
CA LYS A 156 15.64 -32.07 -32.85
C LYS A 156 14.57 -31.36 -32.05
N THR A 157 13.65 -32.13 -31.51
CA THR A 157 12.51 -31.62 -30.73
C THR A 157 12.53 -32.11 -29.30
N VAL A 158 11.80 -31.43 -28.41
CA VAL A 158 11.68 -31.79 -26.99
C VAL A 158 10.22 -31.78 -26.55
N GLY A 159 9.84 -32.80 -25.78
CA GLY A 159 8.50 -32.95 -25.23
C GLY A 159 8.49 -33.87 -24.00
N THR A 160 7.34 -34.47 -23.71
CA THR A 160 7.16 -35.36 -22.54
C THR A 160 6.65 -36.75 -22.89
N ASP A 161 6.37 -37.03 -24.17
CA ASP A 161 5.94 -38.37 -24.62
C ASP A 161 7.14 -39.15 -25.18
N PRO A 162 7.56 -40.27 -24.56
CA PRO A 162 8.69 -41.05 -25.04
C PRO A 162 8.45 -41.75 -26.40
N ASN A 163 7.20 -41.83 -26.88
CA ASN A 163 6.84 -42.60 -28.08
C ASN A 163 6.57 -41.75 -29.32
N THR A 164 6.56 -40.42 -29.21
CA THR A 164 6.26 -39.52 -30.32
C THR A 164 7.18 -38.31 -30.30
N CYS A 165 7.57 -37.85 -31.49
CA CYS A 165 8.33 -36.61 -31.61
C CYS A 165 7.42 -35.43 -31.33
N ALA A 166 7.87 -34.55 -30.43
CA ALA A 166 7.21 -33.28 -30.21
C ALA A 166 7.31 -32.42 -31.47
N ALA A 167 6.42 -31.44 -31.60
CA ALA A 167 6.47 -30.48 -32.71
C ALA A 167 7.36 -29.25 -32.40
N ASN A 168 7.80 -29.10 -31.15
CA ASN A 168 8.54 -27.95 -30.67
C ASN A 168 9.97 -28.34 -30.31
N ASP A 169 10.91 -27.43 -30.54
CA ASP A 169 12.31 -27.47 -30.14
C ASP A 169 12.53 -26.87 -28.74
N GLU A 170 11.50 -26.33 -28.09
CA GLU A 170 11.59 -25.77 -26.74
C GLU A 170 10.46 -26.23 -25.80
N ILE A 171 10.80 -26.41 -24.51
CA ILE A 171 9.85 -26.66 -23.42
C ILE A 171 10.25 -25.91 -22.15
N SER A 172 9.25 -25.49 -21.36
CA SER A 172 9.46 -24.88 -20.04
C SER A 172 8.99 -25.82 -18.93
N LEU A 173 9.78 -25.96 -17.87
CA LEU A 173 9.52 -26.78 -16.71
C LEU A 173 9.43 -25.90 -15.44
N PRO A 174 8.60 -26.28 -14.47
CA PRO A 174 8.52 -25.59 -13.18
C PRO A 174 9.85 -25.70 -12.41
N TYR A 175 9.99 -24.87 -11.36
CA TYR A 175 11.13 -24.94 -10.44
C TYR A 175 11.35 -26.37 -9.93
N GLY A 176 12.62 -26.81 -9.91
CA GLY A 176 13.01 -28.19 -9.62
C GLY A 176 13.22 -29.04 -10.88
N GLY A 177 12.63 -28.67 -12.01
CA GLY A 177 12.80 -29.39 -13.28
C GLY A 177 11.90 -30.60 -13.43
N GLY A 178 12.25 -31.50 -14.34
CA GLY A 178 11.44 -32.67 -14.67
C GLY A 178 11.98 -33.53 -15.81
N ASP A 179 11.32 -34.66 -16.06
CA ASP A 179 11.65 -35.54 -17.17
C ASP A 179 11.19 -34.95 -18.50
N VAL A 180 12.10 -34.93 -19.48
CA VAL A 180 11.85 -34.55 -20.87
C VAL A 180 12.30 -35.65 -21.81
N THR A 181 11.63 -35.75 -22.94
CA THR A 181 12.00 -36.63 -24.06
C THR A 181 12.51 -35.77 -25.21
N TYR A 182 13.76 -36.00 -25.61
CA TYR A 182 14.31 -35.48 -26.87
C TYR A 182 13.99 -36.44 -28.01
N CYS A 183 13.53 -35.91 -29.15
CA CYS A 183 13.44 -36.64 -30.41
C CYS A 183 14.50 -36.11 -31.40
N TYR A 184 15.06 -37.02 -32.18
CA TYR A 184 16.04 -36.73 -33.24
C TYR A 184 15.51 -37.33 -34.53
N GLU A 185 14.88 -36.52 -35.39
CA GLU A 185 14.40 -36.94 -36.71
C GLU A 185 15.41 -36.53 -37.79
N VAL A 186 16.04 -37.51 -38.44
CA VAL A 186 16.96 -37.27 -39.56
C VAL A 186 16.26 -37.49 -40.88
N THR A 187 16.49 -36.61 -41.85
CA THR A 187 16.05 -36.76 -43.25
C THR A 187 17.25 -36.76 -44.18
N ASN A 188 17.28 -37.71 -45.12
CA ASN A 188 18.27 -37.66 -46.20
C ASN A 188 17.83 -36.67 -47.29
N THR A 189 18.53 -35.55 -47.39
CA THR A 189 18.24 -34.46 -48.34
C THR A 189 19.13 -34.50 -49.58
N GLY A 190 20.10 -35.43 -49.64
CA GLY A 190 20.99 -35.65 -50.78
C GLY A 190 20.54 -36.77 -51.71
N ASP A 191 21.40 -37.09 -52.68
CA ASP A 191 21.14 -38.10 -53.73
C ASP A 191 21.76 -39.47 -53.42
N VAL A 192 22.53 -39.56 -52.33
CA VAL A 192 23.28 -40.75 -51.91
C VAL A 192 22.52 -41.47 -50.80
N SER A 193 22.39 -42.80 -50.89
CA SER A 193 21.83 -43.60 -49.79
C SER A 193 22.90 -43.87 -48.73
N PHE A 194 22.54 -43.75 -47.44
CA PHE A 194 23.42 -44.04 -46.30
C PHE A 194 22.99 -45.32 -45.58
N ASN A 195 23.94 -46.16 -45.19
CA ASN A 195 23.67 -47.44 -44.52
C ASN A 195 24.15 -47.50 -43.06
N THR A 196 24.95 -46.52 -42.61
CA THR A 196 25.53 -46.47 -41.27
C THR A 196 25.34 -45.08 -40.66
N HIS A 197 24.98 -45.03 -39.37
CA HIS A 197 24.65 -43.78 -38.67
C HIS A 197 25.25 -43.73 -37.26
N ASP A 198 25.68 -42.54 -36.86
CA ASP A 198 26.10 -42.20 -35.49
C ASP A 198 25.26 -41.02 -34.98
N LEU A 199 24.95 -41.00 -33.68
CA LEU A 199 24.24 -39.90 -33.00
C LEU A 199 24.92 -39.57 -31.67
N ASP A 200 25.43 -38.35 -31.59
CA ASP A 200 26.01 -37.76 -30.38
C ASP A 200 25.12 -36.62 -29.89
N ASP A 201 25.02 -36.48 -28.56
CA ASP A 201 24.22 -35.45 -27.90
C ASP A 201 25.02 -34.76 -26.80
N SER A 202 24.86 -33.45 -26.65
CA SER A 202 25.65 -32.67 -25.68
C SER A 202 25.29 -32.92 -24.22
N GLU A 203 24.05 -33.33 -23.94
CA GLU A 203 23.57 -33.64 -22.57
C GLU A 203 23.64 -35.15 -22.29
N LEU A 204 23.25 -35.98 -23.26
CA LEU A 204 23.17 -37.44 -23.10
C LEU A 204 24.47 -38.18 -23.47
N GLY A 205 25.41 -37.50 -24.14
CA GLY A 205 26.61 -38.11 -24.70
C GLY A 205 26.33 -38.92 -25.97
N ASN A 206 27.13 -39.94 -26.24
CA ASN A 206 26.92 -40.80 -27.40
C ASN A 206 25.67 -41.67 -27.21
N ILE A 207 24.67 -41.50 -28.08
CA ILE A 207 23.43 -42.28 -28.05
C ILE A 207 23.65 -43.61 -28.80
N PHE A 208 24.20 -43.54 -30.02
CA PHE A 208 24.66 -44.73 -30.74
C PHE A 208 25.82 -44.43 -31.69
N THR A 209 26.56 -45.48 -32.04
CA THR A 209 27.61 -45.49 -33.06
C THR A 209 27.46 -46.73 -33.94
N GLY A 210 27.59 -46.58 -35.25
CA GLY A 210 27.59 -47.66 -36.23
C GLY A 210 26.22 -48.29 -36.45
N LEU A 211 25.14 -47.54 -36.26
CA LEU A 211 23.77 -48.04 -36.45
C LEU A 211 23.53 -48.39 -37.92
N SER A 212 23.36 -49.67 -38.20
CA SER A 212 23.08 -50.17 -39.55
C SER A 212 21.62 -49.94 -39.93
N TYR A 213 21.35 -48.88 -40.70
CA TYR A 213 20.02 -48.53 -41.20
C TYR A 213 20.11 -47.91 -42.59
N LEU A 214 19.30 -48.38 -43.55
CA LEU A 214 19.28 -47.84 -44.90
C LEU A 214 18.38 -46.60 -44.96
N LEU A 215 18.99 -45.43 -45.10
CA LEU A 215 18.30 -44.14 -45.28
C LEU A 215 18.45 -43.69 -46.75
N THR A 216 17.45 -44.00 -47.56
CA THR A 216 17.42 -43.62 -48.99
C THR A 216 17.12 -42.12 -49.17
N PRO A 217 17.50 -41.51 -50.31
CA PRO A 217 17.12 -40.13 -50.64
C PRO A 217 15.65 -39.82 -50.37
N GLY A 218 15.39 -38.74 -49.63
CA GLY A 218 14.05 -38.28 -49.24
C GLY A 218 13.37 -39.05 -48.10
N ALA A 219 13.99 -40.09 -47.53
CA ALA A 219 13.44 -40.79 -46.36
C ALA A 219 13.83 -40.11 -45.04
N SER A 220 12.97 -40.29 -44.03
CA SER A 220 13.22 -39.86 -42.64
C SER A 220 13.12 -41.02 -41.66
N VAL A 221 13.84 -40.92 -40.54
CA VAL A 221 13.73 -41.82 -39.38
C VAL A 221 13.99 -41.03 -38.11
N PHE A 222 13.39 -41.44 -36.99
CA PHE A 222 13.63 -40.80 -35.69
C PHE A 222 14.00 -41.78 -34.59
N VAL A 223 14.64 -41.23 -33.54
CA VAL A 223 14.88 -41.90 -32.25
C VAL A 223 14.50 -40.94 -31.11
N THR A 224 14.09 -41.47 -29.96
CA THR A 224 13.76 -40.70 -28.76
C THR A 224 14.57 -41.14 -27.56
N GLU A 225 14.96 -40.20 -26.70
CA GLU A 225 15.66 -40.45 -25.43
C GLU A 225 15.08 -39.58 -24.31
N THR A 226 14.85 -40.16 -23.13
CA THR A 226 14.24 -39.47 -21.97
C THR A 226 15.26 -39.26 -20.86
N THR A 227 15.31 -38.05 -20.30
CA THR A 227 16.21 -37.69 -19.19
C THR A 227 15.60 -36.62 -18.30
N TYR A 228 16.13 -36.48 -17.09
CA TYR A 228 15.75 -35.43 -16.14
C TYR A 228 16.57 -34.16 -16.36
N ILE A 229 15.90 -33.02 -16.50
CA ILE A 229 16.54 -31.70 -16.61
C ILE A 229 16.16 -30.85 -15.40
N GLY A 230 17.15 -30.54 -14.55
CA GLY A 230 16.96 -29.76 -13.31
C GLY A 230 17.32 -28.28 -13.41
N VAL A 231 17.95 -27.85 -14.51
CA VAL A 231 18.36 -26.47 -14.77
C VAL A 231 18.15 -26.15 -16.25
N THR A 232 18.06 -24.87 -16.60
CA THR A 232 17.93 -24.46 -18.01
C THR A 232 19.11 -24.98 -18.83
N THR A 233 18.83 -25.79 -19.86
CA THR A 233 19.82 -26.49 -20.68
C THR A 233 19.51 -26.28 -22.16
N VAL A 234 20.53 -25.91 -22.94
CA VAL A 234 20.48 -25.94 -24.41
C VAL A 234 21.18 -27.21 -24.86
N ASN A 235 20.44 -28.13 -25.47
CA ASN A 235 20.94 -29.45 -25.82
C ASN A 235 21.13 -29.60 -27.34
N THR A 236 22.34 -29.84 -27.81
CA THR A 236 22.69 -30.02 -29.23
C THR A 236 22.84 -31.50 -29.57
N GLY A 237 22.08 -31.98 -30.57
CA GLY A 237 22.27 -33.31 -31.16
C GLY A 237 23.03 -33.21 -32.48
N THR A 238 23.91 -34.17 -32.77
CA THR A 238 24.68 -34.27 -34.02
C THR A 238 24.51 -35.66 -34.60
N TRP A 239 23.91 -35.73 -35.79
CA TRP A 239 23.73 -36.96 -36.56
C TRP A 239 24.77 -37.04 -37.67
N THR A 240 25.45 -38.18 -37.79
CA THR A 240 26.40 -38.46 -38.88
C THR A 240 25.95 -39.68 -39.66
N ALA A 241 25.73 -39.54 -40.97
CA ALA A 241 25.32 -40.60 -41.89
C ALA A 241 26.43 -40.90 -42.91
N TYR A 242 26.79 -42.17 -43.08
CA TYR A 242 27.91 -42.59 -43.93
C TYR A 242 27.76 -44.03 -44.45
N ASN A 243 28.63 -44.38 -45.39
CA ASN A 243 28.78 -45.74 -45.90
C ASN A 243 30.20 -46.22 -45.62
N VAL A 244 30.34 -47.47 -45.21
CA VAL A 244 31.65 -48.10 -44.93
C VAL A 244 32.17 -48.86 -46.17
N PHE A 245 32.59 -48.13 -47.22
CA PHE A 245 33.31 -48.69 -48.38
C PHE A 245 34.34 -47.70 -48.96
N ASP A 246 35.45 -48.21 -49.51
CA ASP A 246 36.51 -47.40 -50.14
C ASP A 246 36.00 -46.72 -51.43
N GLY A 247 35.97 -45.38 -51.45
CA GLY A 247 35.64 -44.56 -52.61
C GLY A 247 34.27 -43.87 -52.61
N ASP A 248 33.51 -43.95 -51.51
CA ASP A 248 32.20 -43.29 -51.38
C ASP A 248 32.33 -41.78 -51.05
N PRO A 249 31.27 -40.97 -51.27
CA PRO A 249 31.29 -39.54 -51.00
C PRO A 249 31.39 -39.28 -49.49
N GLU A 250 31.90 -38.10 -49.15
CA GLU A 250 32.11 -37.65 -47.75
C GLU A 250 30.86 -37.89 -46.88
N PRO A 251 31.05 -38.25 -45.60
CA PRO A 251 29.94 -38.45 -44.65
C PRO A 251 29.09 -37.18 -44.55
N ALA A 252 27.78 -37.36 -44.44
CA ALA A 252 26.85 -36.25 -44.22
C ALA A 252 26.64 -36.04 -42.72
N VAL A 253 26.80 -34.81 -42.24
CA VAL A 253 26.64 -34.45 -40.82
C VAL A 253 25.63 -33.32 -40.72
N ALA A 254 24.67 -33.44 -39.81
CA ALA A 254 23.76 -32.36 -39.43
C ALA A 254 23.65 -32.28 -37.91
N SER A 255 23.50 -31.06 -37.40
CA SER A 255 23.29 -30.80 -35.98
C SER A 255 22.09 -29.89 -35.79
N ASP A 256 21.37 -30.10 -34.70
CA ASP A 256 20.24 -29.27 -34.32
C ASP A 256 20.14 -29.15 -32.79
N VAL A 257 19.41 -28.15 -32.31
CA VAL A 257 19.33 -27.77 -30.89
C VAL A 257 17.90 -27.84 -30.38
N ALA A 258 17.73 -28.32 -29.15
CA ALA A 258 16.49 -28.18 -28.40
C ALA A 258 16.78 -27.57 -27.02
N THR A 259 15.91 -26.66 -26.57
CA THR A 259 16.10 -25.91 -25.32
C THR A 259 15.07 -26.32 -24.27
N VAL A 260 15.54 -26.64 -23.08
CA VAL A 260 14.69 -26.82 -21.90
C VAL A 260 14.94 -25.64 -20.97
N THR A 261 13.90 -24.85 -20.71
CA THR A 261 13.93 -23.77 -19.73
C THR A 261 13.35 -24.25 -18.41
N VAL A 262 14.02 -23.94 -17.30
CA VAL A 262 13.55 -24.25 -15.94
C VAL A 262 13.37 -22.94 -15.21
N ASP A 263 12.20 -22.73 -14.63
CA ASP A 263 11.89 -21.51 -13.89
C ASP A 263 12.91 -21.25 -12.76
N LEU A 264 13.31 -19.98 -12.63
CA LEU A 264 14.17 -19.55 -11.53
C LEU A 264 13.41 -19.63 -10.19
N PRO A 265 14.12 -19.85 -9.07
CA PRO A 265 13.47 -19.82 -7.76
C PRO A 265 12.91 -18.42 -7.46
N ASP A 266 11.63 -18.38 -7.13
CA ASP A 266 10.89 -17.19 -6.69
C ASP A 266 10.28 -17.48 -5.31
N PRO A 267 11.05 -17.30 -4.22
CA PRO A 267 10.57 -17.51 -2.87
C PRO A 267 9.66 -16.35 -2.45
N ALA A 268 8.37 -16.61 -2.26
CA ALA A 268 7.41 -15.61 -1.83
C ALA A 268 6.34 -16.23 -0.93
N ILE A 269 5.97 -15.50 0.12
CA ILE A 269 4.84 -15.82 0.99
C ILE A 269 4.01 -14.56 1.22
N VAL A 270 2.73 -14.74 1.56
CA VAL A 270 1.85 -13.67 2.05
C VAL A 270 1.26 -14.11 3.38
N LEU A 271 1.41 -13.26 4.39
CA LEU A 271 0.76 -13.41 5.69
C LEU A 271 -0.52 -12.58 5.70
N THR A 272 -1.60 -13.17 6.17
CA THR A 272 -2.84 -12.49 6.54
C THR A 272 -3.10 -12.72 8.02
N LYS A 273 -3.18 -11.64 8.79
CA LYS A 273 -3.46 -11.65 10.22
C LYS A 273 -4.86 -11.11 10.46
N THR A 274 -5.70 -11.90 11.11
CA THR A 274 -7.06 -11.51 11.48
C THR A 274 -7.27 -11.62 12.98
N VAL A 275 -8.30 -10.97 13.51
CA VAL A 275 -8.65 -10.99 14.93
C VAL A 275 -10.15 -11.18 15.12
N GLY A 276 -10.53 -12.01 16.08
CA GLY A 276 -11.92 -12.25 16.44
C GLY A 276 -12.07 -12.90 17.81
N LEU A 277 -13.24 -13.50 18.07
CA LEU A 277 -13.57 -14.05 19.39
C LEU A 277 -13.63 -15.59 19.42
N ASP A 278 -13.57 -16.27 18.27
CA ASP A 278 -13.57 -17.74 18.21
C ASP A 278 -12.14 -18.29 18.18
N PRO A 279 -11.70 -19.05 19.19
CA PRO A 279 -10.38 -19.66 19.20
C PRO A 279 -10.18 -20.76 18.15
N ASN A 280 -11.27 -21.31 17.60
CA ASN A 280 -11.24 -22.47 16.71
C ASN A 280 -11.44 -22.10 15.23
N SER A 281 -11.61 -20.83 14.89
CA SER A 281 -11.77 -20.40 13.51
C SER A 281 -11.15 -19.03 13.27
N CYS A 282 -10.60 -18.84 12.07
CA CYS A 282 -10.05 -17.56 11.68
C CYS A 282 -11.18 -16.57 11.43
N ALA A 283 -11.07 -15.41 12.06
CA ALA A 283 -11.88 -14.26 11.72
C ALA A 283 -11.56 -13.79 10.29
N VAL A 284 -12.46 -12.98 9.74
CA VAL A 284 -12.31 -12.38 8.41
C VAL A 284 -11.87 -10.91 8.46
N THR A 285 -11.81 -10.31 9.65
CA THR A 285 -11.43 -8.91 9.88
C THR A 285 -10.08 -8.84 10.58
N ASP A 286 -9.31 -7.81 10.29
CA ASP A 286 -8.08 -7.43 10.98
C ASP A 286 -8.32 -6.39 12.08
N ASP A 287 -9.56 -5.92 12.24
CA ASP A 287 -9.99 -5.02 13.29
C ASP A 287 -11.21 -5.55 14.07
N ILE A 288 -11.21 -5.32 15.39
CA ILE A 288 -12.37 -5.53 16.26
C ILE A 288 -12.40 -4.48 17.37
N THR A 289 -13.60 -4.14 17.83
CA THR A 289 -13.83 -3.30 19.02
C THR A 289 -14.45 -4.16 20.12
N VAL A 290 -13.88 -4.14 21.32
CA VAL A 290 -14.28 -4.97 22.46
C VAL A 290 -14.16 -4.20 23.78
N PRO A 291 -14.88 -4.60 24.85
CA PRO A 291 -14.64 -4.09 26.19
C PRO A 291 -13.21 -4.41 26.69
N ALA A 292 -12.73 -3.66 27.67
CA ALA A 292 -11.44 -3.93 28.31
C ALA A 292 -11.42 -5.33 28.94
N ASN A 293 -10.25 -5.97 28.91
CA ASN A 293 -9.98 -7.32 29.40
C ASN A 293 -10.77 -8.42 28.66
N THR A 294 -11.08 -8.20 27.38
CA THR A 294 -11.70 -9.23 26.53
C THR A 294 -10.62 -10.15 25.96
N ASP A 295 -10.88 -11.46 25.98
CA ASP A 295 -10.06 -12.44 25.27
C ASP A 295 -10.36 -12.39 23.77
N VAL A 296 -9.34 -12.07 22.99
CA VAL A 296 -9.41 -12.09 21.52
C VAL A 296 -8.48 -13.16 20.98
N THR A 297 -8.86 -13.76 19.85
CA THR A 297 -8.06 -14.73 19.13
C THR A 297 -7.50 -14.07 17.87
N TYR A 298 -6.17 -14.05 17.76
CA TYR A 298 -5.46 -13.72 16.52
C TYR A 298 -5.32 -14.99 15.68
N CYS A 299 -5.62 -14.88 14.38
CA CYS A 299 -5.32 -15.92 13.40
C CYS A 299 -4.23 -15.43 12.45
N TYR A 300 -3.26 -16.30 12.16
CA TYR A 300 -2.13 -16.06 11.27
C TYR A 300 -2.23 -17.06 10.12
N THR A 301 -2.69 -16.61 8.95
CA THR A 301 -2.76 -17.45 7.74
C THR A 301 -1.62 -17.11 6.82
N VAL A 302 -0.75 -18.07 6.50
CA VAL A 302 0.32 -17.89 5.52
C VAL A 302 -0.02 -18.65 4.24
N GLU A 303 0.21 -18.01 3.10
CA GLU A 303 0.11 -18.61 1.76
C GLU A 303 1.49 -18.57 1.07
N ASN A 304 1.91 -19.68 0.48
CA ASN A 304 3.08 -19.71 -0.39
C ASN A 304 2.68 -19.26 -1.80
N THR A 305 2.96 -18.00 -2.12
CA THR A 305 2.66 -17.40 -3.43
C THR A 305 3.80 -17.56 -4.44
N GLY A 306 4.95 -18.06 -3.98
CA GLY A 306 6.12 -18.37 -4.80
C GLY A 306 6.04 -19.73 -5.49
N ASN A 307 7.12 -20.09 -6.18
CA ASN A 307 7.24 -21.38 -6.90
C ASN A 307 8.17 -22.40 -6.19
N VAL A 308 8.66 -22.06 -5.01
CA VAL A 308 9.58 -22.88 -4.20
C VAL A 308 8.82 -23.43 -2.98
N PRO A 309 8.88 -24.75 -2.69
CA PRO A 309 8.32 -25.27 -1.44
C PRO A 309 9.15 -24.82 -0.23
N PHE A 310 8.51 -24.49 0.88
CA PHE A 310 9.19 -24.22 2.16
C PHE A 310 8.99 -25.38 3.12
N ASN A 311 9.96 -25.63 4.00
CA ASN A 311 9.89 -26.73 4.96
C ASN A 311 10.14 -26.33 6.42
N THR A 312 10.57 -25.09 6.66
CA THR A 312 10.89 -24.54 7.99
C THR A 312 10.23 -23.18 8.13
N HIS A 313 9.55 -22.93 9.26
CA HIS A 313 8.78 -21.71 9.49
C HIS A 313 9.03 -21.12 10.88
N ASP A 314 9.12 -19.79 10.94
CA ASP A 314 9.09 -18.99 12.17
C ASP A 314 7.92 -17.99 12.10
N LEU A 315 7.30 -17.72 13.25
CA LEU A 315 6.23 -16.73 13.40
C LEU A 315 6.52 -15.95 14.67
N ASN A 316 6.77 -14.65 14.53
CA ASN A 316 7.00 -13.75 15.64
C ASN A 316 5.94 -12.65 15.65
N ASP A 317 5.36 -12.43 16.83
CA ASP A 317 4.28 -11.49 17.09
C ASP A 317 4.75 -10.40 18.05
N SER A 318 4.31 -9.15 17.86
CA SER A 318 4.79 -8.01 18.66
C SER A 318 4.25 -8.03 20.09
N GLU A 319 3.08 -8.63 20.32
CA GLU A 319 2.45 -8.71 21.64
C GLU A 319 2.66 -10.07 22.31
N LEU A 320 2.70 -11.15 21.51
CA LEU A 320 2.78 -12.53 22.01
C LEU A 320 4.17 -13.15 21.91
N GLY A 321 5.11 -12.48 21.22
CA GLY A 321 6.46 -12.98 21.01
C GLY A 321 6.53 -14.09 19.97
N ALA A 322 7.50 -14.99 20.10
CA ALA A 322 7.72 -16.08 19.14
C ALA A 322 6.68 -17.21 19.34
N LEU A 323 5.83 -17.42 18.33
CA LEU A 323 4.79 -18.45 18.31
C LEU A 323 5.26 -19.72 17.60
N LEU A 324 6.05 -19.59 16.52
CA LEU A 324 6.72 -20.71 15.85
C LEU A 324 8.24 -20.46 15.84
N THR A 325 9.01 -21.53 16.07
CA THR A 325 10.48 -21.48 16.01
C THR A 325 11.02 -22.76 15.38
N ASN A 326 11.67 -22.63 14.23
CA ASN A 326 12.15 -23.71 13.36
C ASN A 326 11.11 -24.81 13.15
N TYR A 327 9.84 -24.41 12.96
CA TYR A 327 8.74 -25.36 12.86
C TYR A 327 8.78 -26.04 11.50
N PHE A 328 8.91 -27.38 11.49
CA PHE A 328 8.99 -28.15 10.27
C PHE A 328 7.59 -28.46 9.71
N TYR A 329 7.28 -27.92 8.54
CA TYR A 329 6.06 -28.19 7.80
C TYR A 329 6.30 -27.90 6.32
N VAL A 330 5.87 -28.80 5.42
CA VAL A 330 6.04 -28.57 3.98
C VAL A 330 4.87 -27.75 3.45
N LEU A 331 5.15 -26.50 3.10
CA LEU A 331 4.20 -25.59 2.45
C LEU A 331 4.51 -25.51 0.96
N ASP A 332 3.82 -26.34 0.18
CA ASP A 332 3.95 -26.39 -1.28
C ASP A 332 3.49 -25.07 -1.94
N PRO A 333 3.98 -24.73 -3.15
CA PRO A 333 3.47 -23.60 -3.93
C PRO A 333 1.94 -23.60 -4.05
N GLY A 334 1.31 -22.46 -3.72
CA GLY A 334 -0.14 -22.26 -3.73
C GLY A 334 -0.89 -22.87 -2.53
N ALA A 335 -0.20 -23.48 -1.57
CA ALA A 335 -0.82 -23.95 -0.33
C ALA A 335 -0.89 -22.85 0.74
N SER A 336 -1.86 -22.98 1.65
CA SER A 336 -2.00 -22.12 2.82
C SER A 336 -2.18 -22.93 4.10
N VAL A 337 -1.72 -22.38 5.22
CA VAL A 337 -1.91 -22.93 6.56
C VAL A 337 -2.17 -21.80 7.54
N PHE A 338 -2.84 -22.08 8.65
CA PHE A 338 -3.08 -21.09 9.69
C PHE A 338 -2.74 -21.60 11.10
N VAL A 339 -2.46 -20.66 11.99
CA VAL A 339 -2.30 -20.87 13.44
C VAL A 339 -3.16 -19.82 14.15
N THR A 340 -3.74 -20.17 15.31
CA THR A 340 -4.47 -19.23 16.17
C THR A 340 -3.82 -19.12 17.55
N GLU A 341 -3.88 -17.94 18.16
CA GLU A 341 -3.43 -17.69 19.53
C GLU A 341 -4.36 -16.68 20.23
N THR A 342 -4.72 -16.94 21.48
CA THR A 342 -5.65 -16.11 22.26
C THR A 342 -4.91 -15.21 23.25
N ALA A 343 -5.32 -13.96 23.35
CA ALA A 343 -4.73 -12.95 24.22
C ALA A 343 -5.81 -12.12 24.91
N ASN A 344 -5.58 -11.75 26.17
CA ASN A 344 -6.45 -10.81 26.89
C ASN A 344 -6.04 -9.36 26.58
N ILE A 345 -6.99 -8.53 26.13
CA ILE A 345 -6.70 -7.15 25.70
C ILE A 345 -7.32 -6.15 26.66
N ALA A 346 -6.47 -5.47 27.43
CA ALA A 346 -6.88 -4.46 28.42
C ALA A 346 -6.90 -3.02 27.89
N VAL A 347 -6.13 -2.74 26.84
CA VAL A 347 -6.01 -1.42 26.20
C VAL A 347 -6.01 -1.57 24.69
N THR A 348 -6.31 -0.50 23.94
CA THR A 348 -6.22 -0.53 22.48
C THR A 348 -4.82 -0.93 22.04
N THR A 349 -4.73 -2.01 21.28
CA THR A 349 -3.48 -2.67 20.89
C THR A 349 -3.41 -2.82 19.38
N VAL A 350 -2.28 -2.44 18.80
CA VAL A 350 -1.95 -2.70 17.39
C VAL A 350 -0.91 -3.81 17.39
N ASN A 351 -1.30 -4.99 16.94
CA ASN A 351 -0.48 -6.18 17.01
C ASN A 351 0.08 -6.56 15.63
N THR A 352 1.40 -6.51 15.46
CA THR A 352 2.10 -6.85 14.22
C THR A 352 2.71 -8.25 14.29
N ALA A 353 2.52 -9.07 13.25
CA ALA A 353 3.20 -10.36 13.13
C ALA A 353 4.10 -10.42 11.90
N THR A 354 5.17 -11.19 12.00
CA THR A 354 6.09 -11.52 10.91
C THR A 354 6.18 -13.04 10.80
N TRP A 355 5.82 -13.57 9.64
CA TRP A 355 6.04 -14.97 9.30
C TRP A 355 7.25 -15.05 8.37
N SER A 356 8.18 -15.95 8.66
CA SER A 356 9.29 -16.28 7.76
C SER A 356 9.32 -17.77 7.43
N ALA A 357 9.68 -18.09 6.20
CA ALA A 357 9.74 -19.44 5.68
C ALA A 357 11.05 -19.70 4.94
N GLU A 358 11.64 -20.88 5.17
CA GLU A 358 12.92 -21.30 4.59
C GLU A 358 12.86 -22.73 4.04
N LEU A 359 13.65 -23.00 2.98
CA LEU A 359 13.92 -24.35 2.47
C LEU A 359 15.34 -24.83 2.85
N VAL A 360 15.43 -25.70 3.86
CA VAL A 360 16.70 -26.30 4.37
C VAL A 360 16.85 -27.74 3.82
N PRO A 361 18.05 -28.25 3.41
CA PRO A 361 19.40 -27.74 3.65
C PRO A 361 20.13 -27.24 2.39
N GLN A 362 19.40 -26.79 1.36
CA GLN A 362 20.04 -26.45 0.08
C GLN A 362 21.07 -25.32 0.27
N GLU A 363 22.30 -25.50 -0.24
CA GLU A 363 23.30 -24.42 -0.20
C GLU A 363 22.78 -23.23 -1.02
N GLY A 364 22.56 -22.10 -0.33
CA GLY A 364 21.79 -20.97 -0.85
C GLY A 364 20.39 -20.98 -0.23
N VAL A 365 20.26 -20.33 0.92
CA VAL A 365 19.02 -20.24 1.69
C VAL A 365 17.95 -19.51 0.86
N LEU A 366 16.96 -20.26 0.35
CA LEU A 366 15.74 -19.69 -0.23
C LEU A 366 14.81 -19.35 0.94
N PHE A 367 14.55 -18.05 1.09
CA PHE A 367 13.88 -17.47 2.23
C PHE A 367 12.84 -16.45 1.76
N ALA A 368 11.69 -16.43 2.43
CA ALA A 368 10.69 -15.39 2.27
C ALA A 368 10.15 -14.97 3.64
N GLU A 369 9.79 -13.70 3.76
CA GLU A 369 9.12 -13.14 4.93
C GLU A 369 7.93 -12.29 4.52
N SER A 370 6.89 -12.27 5.36
CA SER A 370 5.74 -11.38 5.21
C SER A 370 5.29 -10.91 6.57
N THR A 371 4.90 -9.64 6.63
CA THR A 371 4.39 -9.00 7.85
C THR A 371 2.96 -8.56 7.65
N ASP A 372 2.14 -8.67 8.70
CA ASP A 372 0.78 -8.14 8.70
C ASP A 372 0.36 -7.67 10.09
N VAL A 373 -0.69 -6.85 10.16
CA VAL A 373 -1.12 -6.16 11.38
C VAL A 373 -2.60 -6.41 11.64
N ALA A 374 -2.95 -6.65 12.91
CA ALA A 374 -4.34 -6.63 13.37
C ALA A 374 -4.48 -5.65 14.55
N THR A 375 -5.62 -4.97 14.65
CA THR A 375 -5.89 -3.96 15.67
C THR A 375 -7.09 -4.34 16.52
N VAL A 376 -6.92 -4.24 17.84
CA VAL A 376 -8.02 -4.40 18.79
C VAL A 376 -8.23 -3.06 19.47
N THR A 377 -9.41 -2.48 19.29
CA THR A 377 -9.79 -1.23 19.94
C THR A 377 -10.56 -1.57 21.21
N VAL A 378 -10.09 -1.06 22.35
CA VAL A 378 -10.83 -1.17 23.60
C VAL A 378 -11.84 -0.03 23.68
N GLU A 379 -13.10 -0.37 23.95
CA GLU A 379 -14.17 0.62 24.14
C GLU A 379 -13.85 1.51 25.35
N THR A 380 -13.53 2.78 25.08
CA THR A 380 -13.39 3.82 26.11
C THR A 380 -14.66 4.64 26.15
N LEU A 381 -15.42 4.56 27.25
CA LEU A 381 -16.59 5.40 27.48
C LEU A 381 -16.15 6.87 27.63
N ASN A 382 -16.77 7.79 26.90
CA ASN A 382 -16.51 9.22 26.92
C ASN A 382 -17.76 9.99 27.40
N PRO A 383 -18.02 10.04 28.72
CA PRO A 383 -19.05 10.91 29.25
C PRO A 383 -18.66 12.37 29.04
N ALA A 384 -19.62 13.22 28.67
CA ALA A 384 -19.42 14.66 28.59
C ALA A 384 -20.76 15.39 28.70
N ILE A 385 -20.76 16.54 29.38
CA ILE A 385 -21.93 17.42 29.45
C ILE A 385 -21.54 18.86 29.18
N VAL A 386 -22.51 19.65 28.71
CA VAL A 386 -22.44 21.11 28.62
C VAL A 386 -23.59 21.70 29.41
N LEU A 387 -23.31 22.72 30.21
CA LEU A 387 -24.32 23.49 30.97
C LEU A 387 -24.46 24.87 30.33
N THR A 388 -25.71 25.31 30.16
CA THR A 388 -26.06 26.69 29.80
C THR A 388 -26.95 27.28 30.87
N LYS A 389 -26.54 28.42 31.43
CA LYS A 389 -27.25 29.17 32.47
C LYS A 389 -27.73 30.51 31.92
N THR A 390 -29.03 30.74 31.97
CA THR A 390 -29.66 31.99 31.52
C THR A 390 -30.45 32.64 32.65
N VAL A 391 -30.74 33.93 32.53
CA VAL A 391 -31.53 34.68 33.51
C VAL A 391 -32.59 35.55 32.84
N GLY A 392 -33.80 35.54 33.40
CA GLY A 392 -34.94 36.28 32.90
C GLY A 392 -35.97 36.59 33.98
N LEU A 393 -37.20 36.89 33.55
CA LEU A 393 -38.32 37.26 34.43
C LEU A 393 -39.52 36.31 34.34
N ASP A 394 -39.51 35.35 33.41
CA ASP A 394 -40.58 34.36 33.26
C ASP A 394 -40.16 33.03 33.92
N PRO A 395 -40.86 32.57 34.98
CA PRO A 395 -40.55 31.30 35.64
C PRO A 395 -40.89 30.07 34.80
N ASN A 396 -41.65 30.19 33.70
CA ASN A 396 -42.11 29.05 32.91
C ASN A 396 -41.36 28.87 31.58
N THR A 397 -40.44 29.78 31.27
CA THR A 397 -39.71 29.77 30.00
C THR A 397 -38.27 30.16 30.25
N CYS A 398 -37.32 29.35 29.76
CA CYS A 398 -35.91 29.72 29.82
C CYS A 398 -35.65 31.00 29.02
N ALA A 399 -34.91 31.92 29.63
CA ALA A 399 -34.39 33.08 28.94
C ALA A 399 -33.34 32.65 27.90
N VAL A 400 -32.98 33.58 27.03
CA VAL A 400 -31.91 33.37 26.03
C VAL A 400 -30.65 34.17 26.34
N THR A 401 -30.68 34.99 27.40
CA THR A 401 -29.54 35.80 27.84
C THR A 401 -29.04 35.31 29.18
N ASP A 402 -27.74 35.42 29.40
CA ASP A 402 -27.03 35.17 30.66
C ASP A 402 -26.93 36.43 31.52
N ASP A 403 -27.35 37.60 31.01
CA ASP A 403 -27.42 38.84 31.76
C ASP A 403 -28.79 39.52 31.73
N ILE A 404 -29.11 40.26 32.81
CA ILE A 404 -30.26 41.15 32.88
C ILE A 404 -30.00 42.34 33.81
N THR A 405 -30.61 43.49 33.52
CA THR A 405 -30.63 44.66 34.42
C THR A 405 -32.02 44.87 35.02
N VAL A 406 -32.14 44.90 36.35
CA VAL A 406 -33.42 45.02 37.06
C VAL A 406 -33.34 45.98 38.26
N PRO A 407 -34.45 46.57 38.73
CA PRO A 407 -34.49 47.27 40.00
C PRO A 407 -34.16 46.36 41.20
N ALA A 408 -33.66 46.94 42.29
CA ALA A 408 -33.37 46.20 43.51
C ALA A 408 -34.62 45.51 44.08
N GLY A 409 -34.50 44.22 44.39
CA GLY A 409 -35.57 43.37 44.93
C GLY A 409 -36.49 42.76 43.87
N THR A 410 -36.12 42.81 42.59
CA THR A 410 -36.87 42.15 41.51
C THR A 410 -36.66 40.65 41.56
N ASP A 411 -37.75 39.89 41.45
CA ASP A 411 -37.70 38.43 41.25
C ASP A 411 -37.15 38.13 39.86
N VAL A 412 -36.01 37.42 39.82
CA VAL A 412 -35.40 36.91 38.58
C VAL A 412 -35.48 35.39 38.57
N THR A 413 -35.63 34.82 37.38
CA THR A 413 -35.63 33.37 37.16
C THR A 413 -34.33 32.99 36.46
N TYR A 414 -33.55 32.12 37.09
CA TYR A 414 -32.44 31.42 36.45
C TYR A 414 -32.95 30.14 35.77
N CYS A 415 -32.49 29.86 34.56
CA CYS A 415 -32.70 28.57 33.89
C CYS A 415 -31.36 27.87 33.69
N TYR A 416 -31.31 26.58 33.99
CA TYR A 416 -30.17 25.69 33.86
C TYR A 416 -30.52 24.63 32.82
N THR A 417 -29.88 24.67 31.65
CA THR A 417 -30.06 23.67 30.60
C THR A 417 -28.80 22.83 30.50
N VAL A 418 -28.90 21.52 30.71
CA VAL A 418 -27.79 20.59 30.52
C VAL A 418 -28.00 19.78 29.25
N GLU A 419 -26.93 19.56 28.50
CA GLU A 419 -26.87 18.67 27.34
C GLU A 419 -25.82 17.59 27.58
N ASN A 420 -26.14 16.34 27.25
CA ASN A 420 -25.16 15.26 27.20
C ASN A 420 -24.49 15.23 25.83
N THR A 421 -23.24 15.68 25.77
CA THR A 421 -22.41 15.70 24.55
C THR A 421 -21.51 14.47 24.44
N GLY A 422 -21.55 13.56 25.42
CA GLY A 422 -20.79 12.31 25.44
C GLY A 422 -21.49 11.16 24.74
N ASP A 423 -20.93 9.96 24.87
CA ASP A 423 -21.45 8.71 24.29
C ASP A 423 -22.11 7.78 25.33
N VAL A 424 -22.11 8.17 26.60
CA VAL A 424 -22.71 7.43 27.72
C VAL A 424 -24.03 8.07 28.13
N ALA A 425 -25.11 7.30 28.23
CA ALA A 425 -26.35 7.77 28.88
C ALA A 425 -26.10 8.00 30.38
N LEU A 426 -26.48 9.15 30.94
CA LEU A 426 -26.24 9.53 32.34
C LEU A 426 -27.56 9.53 33.13
N ASN A 427 -27.63 8.84 34.26
CA ASN A 427 -28.90 8.51 34.93
C ASN A 427 -29.18 9.27 36.24
N LEU A 428 -28.18 9.92 36.82
CA LEU A 428 -28.28 10.68 38.06
C LEU A 428 -27.67 12.08 37.89
N HIS A 429 -28.26 13.07 38.57
CA HIS A 429 -27.85 14.46 38.44
C HIS A 429 -27.88 15.25 39.77
N ASP A 430 -26.83 16.04 39.98
CA ASP A 430 -26.74 17.08 41.00
C ASP A 430 -26.63 18.46 40.34
N LEU A 431 -27.16 19.49 40.99
CA LEU A 431 -27.07 20.88 40.54
C LEU A 431 -26.88 21.77 41.75
N ASP A 432 -25.72 22.39 41.86
CA ASP A 432 -25.39 23.36 42.91
C ASP A 432 -25.26 24.77 42.32
N ASP A 433 -25.78 25.76 43.02
CA ASP A 433 -25.81 27.16 42.62
C ASP A 433 -25.24 28.07 43.72
N SER A 434 -24.45 29.07 43.33
CA SER A 434 -23.71 29.92 44.27
C SER A 434 -24.60 30.87 45.08
N GLU A 435 -25.79 31.22 44.58
CA GLU A 435 -26.75 32.09 45.28
C GLU A 435 -27.88 31.27 45.94
N LEU A 436 -28.29 30.16 45.31
CA LEU A 436 -29.43 29.36 45.75
C LEU A 436 -29.05 28.12 46.58
N GLY A 437 -27.79 27.71 46.57
CA GLY A 437 -27.33 26.46 47.18
C GLY A 437 -27.64 25.24 46.31
N SER A 438 -27.83 24.07 46.94
CA SER A 438 -28.11 22.82 46.23
C SER A 438 -29.55 22.76 45.75
N ILE A 439 -29.73 22.63 44.43
CA ILE A 439 -31.02 22.60 43.72
C ILE A 439 -31.42 21.14 43.42
N LEU A 440 -30.51 20.33 42.87
CA LEU A 440 -30.70 18.90 42.66
C LEU A 440 -29.65 18.10 43.44
N SER A 441 -30.07 16.96 43.99
CA SER A 441 -29.18 16.00 44.62
C SER A 441 -29.69 14.58 44.35
N GLY A 442 -28.87 13.77 43.69
CA GLY A 442 -29.18 12.39 43.30
C GLY A 442 -30.43 12.27 42.44
N PHE A 443 -30.72 13.24 41.57
CA PHE A 443 -31.97 13.27 40.83
C PHE A 443 -31.98 12.20 39.71
N PRO A 444 -32.89 11.20 39.74
CA PRO A 444 -32.92 10.14 38.75
C PRO A 444 -33.58 10.58 37.46
N TYR A 445 -32.78 10.72 36.40
CA TYR A 445 -33.22 11.06 35.06
C TYR A 445 -32.23 10.51 34.03
N GLU A 446 -32.73 9.77 33.04
CA GLU A 446 -31.90 9.23 31.95
C GLU A 446 -31.67 10.29 30.87
N LEU A 447 -30.50 10.92 30.91
CA LEU A 447 -30.02 11.86 29.92
C LEU A 447 -29.18 11.12 28.87
N ASN A 448 -29.86 10.64 27.82
CA ASN A 448 -29.22 9.94 26.70
C ASN A 448 -28.24 10.84 25.90
N PRO A 449 -27.25 10.27 25.19
CA PRO A 449 -26.36 11.01 24.29
C PRO A 449 -27.13 11.93 23.32
N GLY A 450 -26.73 13.20 23.26
CA GLY A 450 -27.36 14.26 22.46
C GLY A 450 -28.70 14.79 22.99
N ALA A 451 -29.17 14.33 24.15
CA ALA A 451 -30.37 14.86 24.79
C ALA A 451 -30.05 16.06 25.69
N SER A 452 -31.05 16.93 25.88
CA SER A 452 -30.97 18.06 26.80
C SER A 452 -32.19 18.11 27.73
N VAL A 453 -31.98 18.62 28.95
CA VAL A 453 -33.04 18.86 29.94
C VAL A 453 -32.78 20.20 30.63
N TRP A 454 -33.83 20.83 31.16
CA TRP A 454 -33.70 22.10 31.87
C TRP A 454 -34.50 22.16 33.17
N VAL A 455 -34.04 23.01 34.09
CA VAL A 455 -34.67 23.34 35.38
C VAL A 455 -34.62 24.85 35.55
N THR A 456 -35.62 25.45 36.22
CA THR A 456 -35.67 26.89 36.52
C THR A 456 -35.80 27.14 38.01
N GLU A 457 -35.15 28.18 38.53
CA GLU A 457 -35.42 28.70 39.87
C GLU A 457 -35.53 30.21 39.98
N THR A 458 -36.42 30.70 40.86
CA THR A 458 -36.74 32.13 40.99
C THR A 458 -36.40 32.70 42.36
N THR A 459 -35.71 33.84 42.39
CA THR A 459 -35.31 34.53 43.63
C THR A 459 -35.25 36.06 43.47
N PRO A 460 -35.53 36.87 44.51
CA PRO A 460 -35.36 38.31 44.46
C PRO A 460 -33.89 38.73 44.57
N ILE A 461 -33.43 39.60 43.66
CA ILE A 461 -32.04 40.11 43.66
C ILE A 461 -32.00 41.58 44.09
N ALA A 462 -31.35 41.87 45.22
CA ALA A 462 -31.28 43.22 45.82
C ALA A 462 -29.98 43.98 45.51
N VAL A 463 -28.92 43.27 45.12
CA VAL A 463 -27.61 43.82 44.75
C VAL A 463 -27.14 43.15 43.46
N THR A 464 -26.23 43.78 42.74
CA THR A 464 -25.65 43.17 41.54
C THR A 464 -24.96 41.86 41.92
N THR A 465 -25.40 40.76 41.31
CA THR A 465 -24.97 39.40 41.64
C THR A 465 -24.46 38.71 40.37
N VAL A 466 -23.30 38.08 40.50
CA VAL A 466 -22.79 37.10 39.51
C VAL A 466 -23.06 35.73 40.11
N ASN A 467 -23.88 34.93 39.45
CA ASN A 467 -24.33 33.65 39.95
C ASN A 467 -23.76 32.49 39.11
N THR A 468 -22.91 31.66 39.70
CA THR A 468 -22.35 30.44 39.09
C THR A 468 -23.17 29.21 39.47
N ALA A 469 -23.43 28.32 38.52
CA ALA A 469 -23.96 26.98 38.80
C ALA A 469 -23.00 25.90 38.30
N THR A 470 -23.05 24.74 38.94
CA THR A 470 -22.32 23.52 38.57
C THR A 470 -23.30 22.36 38.50
N TRP A 471 -23.39 21.73 37.34
CA TRP A 471 -24.17 20.51 37.11
C TRP A 471 -23.23 19.31 37.14
N THR A 472 -23.54 18.30 37.94
CA THR A 472 -22.87 17.00 37.96
C THR A 472 -23.81 15.96 37.40
N ALA A 473 -23.39 15.19 36.40
CA ALA A 473 -24.16 14.08 35.85
C ALA A 473 -23.34 12.79 35.99
N TYR A 474 -23.98 11.72 36.44
CA TYR A 474 -23.30 10.46 36.72
C TYR A 474 -24.20 9.25 36.55
N ASN A 475 -23.58 8.08 36.41
CA ASN A 475 -24.27 6.79 36.49
C ASN A 475 -23.95 6.10 37.81
N ASP A 476 -24.96 5.45 38.38
CA ASP A 476 -24.77 4.39 39.35
C ASP A 476 -24.72 3.08 38.54
N ALA A 477 -23.55 2.76 37.99
CA ALA A 477 -23.36 1.53 37.24
C ALA A 477 -22.62 0.53 38.13
N ASP A 478 -23.16 -0.68 38.20
CA ASP A 478 -22.44 -1.81 38.78
C ASP A 478 -21.24 -2.11 37.89
N VAL A 479 -20.04 -1.94 38.44
CA VAL A 479 -18.80 -2.30 37.76
C VAL A 479 -18.35 -3.65 38.31
N GLN A 480 -18.22 -4.62 37.40
CA GLN A 480 -17.76 -5.95 37.72
C GLN A 480 -16.38 -6.20 37.12
N VAL A 481 -15.42 -6.57 37.97
CA VAL A 481 -14.05 -6.95 37.57
C VAL A 481 -13.76 -8.34 38.10
N CYS A 482 -13.43 -9.28 37.23
CA CYS A 482 -13.31 -10.71 37.56
C CYS A 482 -11.90 -11.26 37.37
N SER A 483 -11.59 -12.33 38.12
CA SER A 483 -10.46 -13.21 37.89
C SER A 483 -10.94 -14.67 37.87
N THR A 484 -10.47 -15.46 36.90
CA THR A 484 -10.79 -16.89 36.74
C THR A 484 -9.54 -17.77 36.94
N PRO A 485 -8.95 -17.83 38.15
CA PRO A 485 -7.61 -18.37 38.32
C PRO A 485 -7.54 -19.91 38.26
N ASN A 486 -8.68 -20.61 38.35
CA ASN A 486 -8.76 -22.07 38.39
C ASN A 486 -7.75 -22.69 39.37
N LEU A 487 -7.69 -22.12 40.58
CA LEU A 487 -6.60 -22.30 41.53
C LEU A 487 -6.92 -23.40 42.55
N PRO A 488 -6.13 -24.50 42.60
CA PRO A 488 -6.38 -25.58 43.55
C PRO A 488 -6.26 -25.11 45.00
N ILE A 489 -7.25 -25.42 45.83
CA ILE A 489 -7.26 -25.08 47.25
C ILE A 489 -6.52 -26.18 48.02
N PRO A 490 -5.43 -25.86 48.76
CA PRO A 490 -4.69 -26.87 49.51
C PRO A 490 -5.49 -27.37 50.74
N ASP A 491 -5.67 -28.68 50.83
CA ASP A 491 -6.37 -29.39 51.93
C ASP A 491 -5.74 -29.09 53.30
N ASN A 492 -6.57 -28.77 54.30
CA ASN A 492 -6.20 -28.51 55.69
C ASN A 492 -4.96 -27.63 55.87
N ASN A 493 -4.88 -26.56 55.08
CA ASN A 493 -3.79 -25.60 55.11
C ASN A 493 -4.34 -24.20 55.41
N PRO A 494 -4.21 -23.73 56.66
CA PRO A 494 -4.66 -22.39 57.06
C PRO A 494 -3.96 -21.24 56.32
N ALA A 495 -2.81 -21.47 55.67
CA ALA A 495 -2.19 -20.45 54.82
C ALA A 495 -2.94 -20.25 53.50
N GLY A 496 -3.72 -21.25 53.07
CA GLY A 496 -4.53 -21.19 51.88
C GLY A 496 -3.74 -21.01 50.59
N VAL A 497 -4.41 -20.42 49.62
CA VAL A 497 -3.88 -19.99 48.33
C VAL A 497 -4.46 -18.62 47.99
N SER A 498 -3.69 -17.80 47.29
CA SER A 498 -4.07 -16.44 46.94
C SER A 498 -4.03 -16.22 45.44
N ASP A 499 -4.99 -15.45 44.95
CA ASP A 499 -5.02 -14.89 43.61
C ASP A 499 -5.03 -13.36 43.70
N THR A 500 -4.42 -12.68 42.72
CA THR A 500 -4.37 -11.21 42.68
C THR A 500 -5.01 -10.69 41.40
N LEU A 501 -6.06 -9.90 41.56
CA LEU A 501 -6.75 -9.18 40.50
C LEU A 501 -6.26 -7.73 40.46
N ASN A 502 -5.78 -7.27 39.30
CA ASN A 502 -5.44 -5.86 39.10
C ASN A 502 -6.65 -5.12 38.52
N SER A 503 -7.20 -4.17 39.26
CA SER A 503 -8.22 -3.25 38.74
C SER A 503 -7.56 -1.97 38.25
N THR A 504 -7.77 -1.61 36.99
CA THR A 504 -7.32 -0.34 36.41
C THR A 504 -8.37 0.76 36.50
N ILE A 505 -9.54 0.44 37.03
CA ILE A 505 -10.69 1.34 37.07
C ILE A 505 -10.53 2.27 38.27
N SER A 506 -10.24 3.54 38.00
CA SER A 506 -10.12 4.57 39.03
C SER A 506 -11.49 5.09 39.44
N GLY A 507 -11.77 5.14 40.73
CA GLY A 507 -13.00 5.73 41.24
C GLY A 507 -13.27 5.33 42.69
N THR A 508 -14.01 6.17 43.41
CA THR A 508 -14.35 5.92 44.80
C THR A 508 -15.41 4.84 44.91
N ILE A 509 -15.14 3.80 45.71
CA ILE A 509 -16.08 2.74 46.03
C ILE A 509 -17.20 3.33 46.90
N SER A 510 -18.43 3.29 46.41
CA SER A 510 -19.60 3.68 47.19
C SER A 510 -20.21 2.49 47.93
N ASP A 511 -20.13 1.32 47.30
CA ASP A 511 -20.56 0.02 47.81
C ASP A 511 -19.76 -1.08 47.09
N LEU A 512 -19.45 -2.18 47.77
CA LEU A 512 -18.69 -3.30 47.21
C LEU A 512 -19.35 -4.64 47.57
N ASN A 513 -19.70 -5.39 46.53
CA ASN A 513 -20.09 -6.79 46.59
C ASN A 513 -18.96 -7.68 46.03
N VAL A 514 -18.93 -8.96 46.42
CA VAL A 514 -17.91 -9.91 45.93
C VAL A 514 -18.56 -11.20 45.46
N TYR A 515 -18.51 -11.46 44.16
CA TYR A 515 -18.94 -12.75 43.60
C TYR A 515 -17.86 -13.81 43.79
N ILE A 516 -18.25 -15.03 44.18
CA ILE A 516 -17.35 -16.18 44.38
C ILE A 516 -17.92 -17.42 43.71
N ASN A 517 -17.14 -18.03 42.84
CA ASN A 517 -17.36 -19.37 42.29
C ASN A 517 -16.24 -20.33 42.75
N THR A 518 -16.59 -21.31 43.56
CA THR A 518 -15.66 -22.31 44.08
C THR A 518 -16.26 -23.70 44.01
N THR A 519 -15.50 -24.66 43.51
CA THR A 519 -15.80 -26.08 43.67
C THR A 519 -15.17 -26.59 44.96
N HIS A 520 -15.93 -27.17 45.87
CA HIS A 520 -15.45 -27.79 47.11
C HIS A 520 -16.46 -28.79 47.66
N THR A 521 -16.02 -29.91 48.23
CA THR A 521 -16.93 -30.95 48.75
C THR A 521 -17.42 -30.73 50.19
N TRP A 522 -17.00 -29.62 50.82
CA TRP A 522 -17.51 -29.17 52.12
C TRP A 522 -17.24 -27.68 52.36
N VAL A 523 -18.22 -26.80 52.17
CA VAL A 523 -17.96 -25.35 52.25
C VAL A 523 -17.70 -24.84 53.67
N GLY A 524 -18.14 -25.58 54.70
CA GLY A 524 -17.91 -25.27 56.12
C GLY A 524 -16.44 -25.30 56.56
N ASP A 525 -15.53 -25.71 55.67
CA ASP A 525 -14.09 -25.76 55.94
C ASP A 525 -13.35 -24.54 55.40
N LEU A 526 -14.02 -23.74 54.56
CA LEU A 526 -13.40 -22.66 53.83
C LEU A 526 -13.42 -21.34 54.60
N ILE A 527 -12.32 -20.60 54.49
CA ILE A 527 -12.20 -19.20 54.91
C ILE A 527 -11.74 -18.38 53.71
N TYR A 528 -12.42 -17.26 53.46
CA TYR A 528 -12.09 -16.31 52.40
C TYR A 528 -11.73 -14.96 53.01
N THR A 529 -10.61 -14.37 52.58
CA THR A 529 -10.24 -13.00 52.93
C THR A 529 -9.94 -12.20 51.67
N LEU A 530 -10.49 -10.99 51.61
CA LEU A 530 -10.19 -10.02 50.56
C LEU A 530 -9.32 -8.91 51.12
N LYS A 531 -8.29 -8.52 50.37
CA LYS A 531 -7.40 -7.42 50.72
C LYS A 531 -7.21 -6.48 49.54
N HIS A 532 -7.42 -5.19 49.77
CA HIS A 532 -6.90 -4.16 48.88
C HIS A 532 -5.42 -3.91 49.21
N VAL A 533 -4.51 -4.23 48.29
CA VAL A 533 -3.07 -4.26 48.56
C VAL A 533 -2.51 -2.84 48.75
N GLY A 534 -3.04 -1.87 48.02
CA GLY A 534 -2.60 -0.47 48.06
C GLY A 534 -2.89 0.22 49.39
N THR A 535 -4.11 0.10 49.91
CA THR A 535 -4.52 0.68 51.21
C THR A 535 -4.16 -0.22 52.39
N GLY A 536 -4.08 -1.54 52.15
CA GLY A 536 -3.85 -2.56 53.17
C GLY A 536 -5.13 -3.02 53.87
N THR A 537 -6.29 -2.46 53.52
CA THR A 537 -7.59 -2.84 54.08
C THR A 537 -7.89 -4.30 53.77
N THR A 538 -8.27 -5.07 54.79
CA THR A 538 -8.46 -6.51 54.72
C THR A 538 -9.71 -6.92 55.48
N VAL A 539 -10.56 -7.74 54.87
CA VAL A 539 -11.81 -8.23 55.46
C VAL A 539 -11.92 -9.74 55.26
N THR A 540 -12.57 -10.42 56.20
CA THR A 540 -12.91 -11.84 56.06
C THR A 540 -14.32 -11.94 55.50
N LEU A 541 -14.45 -12.44 54.27
CA LEU A 541 -15.72 -12.52 53.55
C LEU A 541 -16.57 -13.69 54.03
N ILE A 542 -15.95 -14.84 54.23
CA ILE A 542 -16.63 -16.08 54.64
C ILE A 542 -15.70 -16.77 55.64
N ASN A 543 -16.23 -17.25 56.77
CA ASN A 543 -15.44 -17.91 57.80
C ASN A 543 -16.11 -19.18 58.30
N ARG A 544 -15.83 -20.31 57.63
CA ARG A 544 -16.32 -21.63 58.01
C ARG A 544 -17.84 -21.65 58.27
N PRO A 545 -18.66 -21.43 57.24
CA PRO A 545 -20.11 -21.33 57.38
C PRO A 545 -20.71 -22.42 58.26
N GLY A 546 -21.57 -22.04 59.20
CA GLY A 546 -22.24 -22.95 60.13
C GLY A 546 -21.43 -23.29 61.39
N VAL A 547 -20.26 -22.67 61.61
CA VAL A 547 -19.46 -22.76 62.84
C VAL A 547 -19.61 -21.43 63.61
N PRO A 548 -19.88 -21.44 64.93
CA PRO A 548 -19.87 -22.56 65.87
C PRO A 548 -21.24 -23.24 66.07
N ALA A 549 -22.27 -22.88 65.29
CA ALA A 549 -23.61 -23.46 65.45
C ALA A 549 -23.60 -25.00 65.34
N THR A 550 -22.70 -25.52 64.51
CA THR A 550 -22.36 -26.94 64.38
C THR A 550 -20.86 -27.16 64.59
N THR A 551 -20.46 -28.38 64.91
CA THR A 551 -19.04 -28.75 65.09
C THR A 551 -18.26 -28.76 63.77
N ASN A 552 -18.93 -29.10 62.67
CA ASN A 552 -18.29 -29.40 61.39
C ASN A 552 -18.64 -28.38 60.28
N GLY A 553 -19.40 -27.33 60.59
CA GLY A 553 -19.86 -26.37 59.58
C GLY A 553 -20.87 -26.92 58.59
N CYS A 554 -21.09 -26.14 57.54
CA CYS A 554 -22.00 -26.37 56.43
C CYS A 554 -21.49 -27.51 55.55
N SER A 555 -22.26 -28.60 55.50
CA SER A 555 -21.91 -29.79 54.69
C SER A 555 -22.32 -29.68 53.22
N GLY A 556 -22.65 -28.48 52.75
CA GLY A 556 -22.99 -28.24 51.35
C GLY A 556 -21.73 -28.24 50.48
N ASN A 557 -21.89 -28.65 49.21
CA ASN A 557 -20.80 -28.58 48.22
C ASN A 557 -20.88 -27.24 47.49
N ASN A 558 -19.73 -26.68 47.10
CA ASN A 558 -19.57 -25.56 46.16
C ASN A 558 -20.23 -24.23 46.58
N ILE A 559 -19.66 -23.13 46.09
CA ILE A 559 -20.18 -21.76 46.25
C ILE A 559 -20.30 -21.16 44.85
N ASP A 560 -21.41 -20.49 44.58
CA ASP A 560 -21.71 -19.78 43.32
C ASP A 560 -22.61 -18.58 43.63
N ASN A 561 -22.06 -17.64 44.41
CA ASN A 561 -22.85 -16.65 45.15
C ASN A 561 -22.09 -15.34 45.36
N THR A 562 -22.87 -14.28 45.63
CA THR A 562 -22.35 -12.95 45.94
C THR A 562 -22.33 -12.73 47.45
N VAL A 563 -21.19 -12.28 47.97
CA VAL A 563 -21.03 -11.73 49.31
C VAL A 563 -21.41 -10.27 49.28
N ASP A 564 -22.34 -9.88 50.14
CA ASP A 564 -22.98 -8.56 50.19
C ASP A 564 -23.37 -8.30 51.66
N ASP A 565 -22.85 -7.26 52.31
CA ASP A 565 -23.11 -7.01 53.74
C ASP A 565 -24.49 -6.42 54.05
N GLU A 566 -25.22 -5.98 53.02
CA GLU A 566 -26.61 -5.52 53.05
C GLU A 566 -27.61 -6.66 52.78
N ALA A 567 -27.12 -7.84 52.37
CA ALA A 567 -27.95 -8.99 52.06
C ALA A 567 -28.79 -9.48 53.25
N VAL A 568 -30.00 -9.94 52.94
CA VAL A 568 -30.95 -10.47 53.93
C VAL A 568 -30.63 -11.93 54.31
N LEU A 569 -30.12 -12.71 53.35
CA LEU A 569 -29.65 -14.08 53.59
C LEU A 569 -28.24 -14.05 54.15
N SER A 570 -27.78 -15.10 54.82
CA SER A 570 -26.45 -15.18 55.43
C SER A 570 -25.74 -16.49 55.09
N PHE A 571 -24.44 -16.43 54.78
CA PHE A 571 -23.65 -17.64 54.56
C PHE A 571 -23.70 -18.57 55.78
N GLU A 572 -23.76 -18.00 56.99
CA GLU A 572 -23.76 -18.73 58.25
C GLU A 572 -25.05 -19.51 58.54
N ASN A 573 -26.23 -18.94 58.26
CA ASN A 573 -27.50 -19.54 58.70
C ASN A 573 -28.32 -20.19 57.58
N ASP A 574 -28.07 -19.82 56.33
CA ASP A 574 -28.93 -20.20 55.19
C ASP A 574 -28.31 -21.30 54.32
N CYS A 575 -27.25 -21.94 54.81
CA CYS A 575 -26.64 -23.10 54.16
C CYS A 575 -27.62 -24.29 54.05
N THR A 576 -27.65 -24.88 52.86
CA THR A 576 -28.35 -26.13 52.57
C THR A 576 -27.48 -27.32 52.97
N SER A 577 -27.72 -27.90 54.15
CA SER A 577 -27.01 -29.10 54.64
C SER A 577 -27.83 -30.39 54.47
N GLY A 578 -27.20 -31.50 54.07
CA GLY A 578 -27.90 -32.78 53.87
C GLY A 578 -27.12 -33.80 53.04
N ALA A 579 -27.75 -34.93 52.69
CA ALA A 579 -27.13 -35.94 51.85
C ALA A 579 -27.05 -35.46 50.39
N ASN A 580 -25.98 -34.71 50.11
CA ASN A 580 -25.48 -34.34 48.79
C ASN A 580 -26.24 -33.23 48.02
N PRO A 581 -26.42 -32.02 48.59
CA PRO A 581 -26.72 -30.85 47.79
C PRO A 581 -25.49 -30.50 46.93
N THR A 582 -25.69 -30.36 45.61
CA THR A 582 -24.63 -30.00 44.65
C THR A 582 -24.13 -28.56 44.80
N LEU A 583 -24.94 -27.70 45.40
CA LEU A 583 -24.63 -26.30 45.74
C LEU A 583 -25.05 -26.06 47.20
N ALA A 584 -24.20 -25.41 47.99
CA ALA A 584 -24.47 -25.13 49.40
C ALA A 584 -25.54 -24.05 49.59
N TYR A 585 -25.70 -23.18 48.58
CA TYR A 585 -26.59 -22.02 48.58
C TYR A 585 -27.38 -21.99 47.27
N THR A 586 -28.41 -21.14 47.19
CA THR A 586 -29.14 -20.94 45.94
C THR A 586 -28.25 -20.13 44.99
N PRO A 587 -27.84 -20.66 43.83
CA PRO A 587 -26.88 -19.98 42.97
C PRO A 587 -27.38 -18.62 42.49
N GLY A 588 -26.47 -17.64 42.44
CA GLY A 588 -26.74 -16.27 42.03
C GLY A 588 -27.40 -15.37 43.07
N GLU A 589 -27.78 -15.90 44.24
CA GLU A 589 -28.31 -15.08 45.34
C GLU A 589 -27.18 -14.41 46.15
N HIS A 590 -27.54 -13.32 46.83
CA HIS A 590 -26.67 -12.52 47.69
C HIS A 590 -26.78 -12.97 49.14
N TYR A 591 -25.64 -13.10 49.81
CA TYR A 591 -25.55 -13.57 51.18
C TYR A 591 -24.58 -12.71 52.00
N GLN A 592 -25.01 -12.35 53.20
CA GLN A 592 -24.21 -11.66 54.19
C GLN A 592 -23.04 -12.54 54.60
N GLY A 593 -21.85 -12.00 54.38
CA GLY A 593 -20.57 -12.58 54.75
C GLY A 593 -20.20 -12.35 56.22
N GLY A 594 -18.96 -12.66 56.56
CA GLY A 594 -18.33 -12.30 57.82
C GLY A 594 -18.42 -13.32 58.94
N ASP A 595 -17.71 -13.02 60.03
CA ASP A 595 -17.89 -13.66 61.33
C ASP A 595 -19.07 -12.96 62.04
N PRO A 596 -20.03 -13.68 62.64
CA PRO A 596 -21.09 -13.10 63.47
C PRO A 596 -20.61 -12.11 64.56
N ALA A 597 -19.32 -12.12 64.90
CA ALA A 597 -18.68 -11.24 65.86
C ALA A 597 -18.05 -9.94 65.29
N SER A 598 -18.00 -9.74 63.97
CA SER A 598 -17.38 -8.55 63.34
C SER A 598 -18.41 -7.70 62.59
N SER A 599 -18.47 -6.39 62.88
CA SER A 599 -19.51 -5.48 62.37
C SER A 599 -19.08 -4.58 61.21
N THR A 600 -17.94 -4.83 60.57
CA THR A 600 -17.46 -4.06 59.40
C THR A 600 -16.91 -5.05 58.38
N LEU A 601 -17.69 -5.29 57.31
CA LEU A 601 -17.39 -6.23 56.23
C LEU A 601 -16.94 -5.44 55.00
N LEU A 602 -17.70 -5.49 53.89
CA LEU A 602 -17.31 -4.88 52.62
C LEU A 602 -17.43 -3.36 52.68
N ALA A 603 -18.32 -2.80 53.52
CA ALA A 603 -18.35 -1.37 53.85
C ALA A 603 -17.01 -0.80 54.40
N SER A 604 -16.04 -1.67 54.75
CA SER A 604 -14.68 -1.22 55.10
C SER A 604 -13.90 -0.65 53.92
N PHE A 605 -14.34 -0.95 52.69
CA PHE A 605 -13.74 -0.44 51.45
C PHE A 605 -14.43 0.82 50.91
N ASP A 606 -15.57 1.22 51.49
CA ASP A 606 -16.27 2.44 51.09
C ASP A 606 -15.36 3.67 51.25
N GLY A 607 -15.30 4.49 50.21
CA GLY A 607 -14.42 5.65 50.14
C GLY A 607 -12.99 5.36 49.65
N GLU A 608 -12.60 4.08 49.48
CA GLU A 608 -11.33 3.72 48.84
C GLU A 608 -11.44 3.82 47.30
N ASP A 609 -10.29 3.87 46.62
CA ASP A 609 -10.25 3.78 45.16
C ASP A 609 -10.35 2.31 44.74
N LEU A 610 -11.18 1.99 43.73
CA LEU A 610 -11.24 0.63 43.19
C LEU A 610 -9.94 0.23 42.48
N SER A 611 -9.18 1.20 41.95
CA SER A 611 -7.95 0.90 41.23
C SER A 611 -6.87 0.36 42.15
N GLY A 612 -6.12 -0.63 41.66
CA GLY A 612 -5.04 -1.28 42.39
C GLY A 612 -5.14 -2.80 42.40
N ASP A 613 -4.20 -3.40 43.12
CA ASP A 613 -4.16 -4.85 43.31
C ASP A 613 -5.12 -5.27 44.43
N TRP A 614 -6.01 -6.20 44.11
CA TRP A 614 -6.92 -6.85 45.04
C TRP A 614 -6.55 -8.31 45.18
N MET A 615 -6.38 -8.77 46.41
CA MET A 615 -5.91 -10.11 46.71
C MET A 615 -7.01 -10.90 47.42
N MET A 616 -7.53 -11.92 46.75
CA MET A 616 -8.41 -12.93 47.34
C MET A 616 -7.56 -14.07 47.87
N THR A 617 -7.77 -14.45 49.12
CA THR A 617 -7.16 -15.64 49.72
C THR A 617 -8.23 -16.59 50.21
N VAL A 618 -8.13 -17.86 49.81
CA VAL A 618 -9.02 -18.93 50.25
C VAL A 618 -8.21 -20.03 50.92
N SER A 619 -8.68 -20.53 52.06
CA SER A 619 -8.04 -21.63 52.80
C SER A 619 -9.06 -22.68 53.21
N ASP A 620 -8.67 -23.96 53.05
CA ASP A 620 -9.34 -25.08 53.70
C ASP A 620 -8.69 -25.32 55.07
N ASN A 621 -9.51 -25.40 56.11
CA ASN A 621 -9.08 -25.52 57.51
C ASN A 621 -9.46 -26.86 58.16
N VAL A 622 -9.92 -27.85 57.40
CA VAL A 622 -10.21 -29.21 57.87
C VAL A 622 -9.68 -30.21 56.85
N GLY A 623 -9.30 -31.40 57.29
CA GLY A 623 -8.82 -32.44 56.39
C GLY A 623 -9.94 -33.21 55.69
N ILE A 624 -9.65 -33.73 54.49
CA ILE A 624 -10.39 -34.75 53.69
C ILE A 624 -10.96 -34.17 52.40
N ASP A 625 -11.48 -32.96 52.46
CA ASP A 625 -12.15 -32.31 51.36
C ASP A 625 -11.15 -31.47 50.54
N THR A 626 -11.43 -31.30 49.25
CA THR A 626 -10.54 -30.54 48.35
C THR A 626 -11.39 -29.78 47.34
N GLY A 627 -10.79 -28.76 46.73
CA GLY A 627 -11.50 -27.97 45.74
C GLY A 627 -10.63 -27.00 44.96
N THR A 628 -11.29 -26.07 44.30
CA THR A 628 -10.69 -25.13 43.35
C THR A 628 -11.46 -23.82 43.39
N LEU A 629 -10.74 -22.71 43.54
CA LEU A 629 -11.27 -21.37 43.31
C LEU A 629 -11.35 -21.17 41.80
N ASN A 630 -12.56 -21.20 41.25
CA ASN A 630 -12.78 -21.14 39.81
C ASN A 630 -12.76 -19.68 39.34
N GLU A 631 -13.52 -18.82 40.03
CA GLU A 631 -13.72 -17.42 39.69
C GLU A 631 -14.05 -16.59 40.94
N TRP A 632 -13.64 -15.32 40.94
CA TRP A 632 -14.15 -14.32 41.87
C TRP A 632 -14.18 -12.95 41.19
N CYS A 633 -15.13 -12.11 41.59
CA CYS A 633 -15.25 -10.76 41.05
C CYS A 633 -15.48 -9.72 42.14
N LEU A 634 -14.88 -8.54 41.98
CA LEU A 634 -15.32 -7.32 42.64
C LEU A 634 -16.53 -6.80 41.87
N VAL A 635 -17.63 -6.53 42.58
CA VAL A 635 -18.87 -6.01 42.02
C VAL A 635 -19.19 -4.75 42.80
N THR A 636 -18.72 -3.60 42.33
CA THR A 636 -19.02 -2.34 43.00
C THR A 636 -20.30 -1.75 42.47
N SER A 637 -21.18 -1.30 43.36
CA SER A 637 -22.25 -0.40 42.97
C SER A 637 -21.69 1.02 42.96
N GLY A 638 -21.81 1.73 41.85
CA GLY A 638 -21.55 3.16 41.80
C GLY A 638 -20.08 3.57 41.73
N ILE A 639 -19.31 3.04 40.77
CA ILE A 639 -18.19 3.83 40.26
C ILE A 639 -18.78 4.87 39.31
N PRO A 640 -18.81 6.16 39.70
CA PRO A 640 -19.47 7.14 38.90
C PRO A 640 -18.64 7.39 37.64
N VAL A 641 -19.20 7.05 36.48
CA VAL A 641 -18.92 7.80 35.27
C VAL A 641 -19.47 9.21 35.53
N SER A 642 -18.70 10.06 36.20
CA SER A 642 -19.11 11.38 36.68
C SER A 642 -18.50 12.47 35.81
N VAL A 643 -19.34 13.39 35.34
CA VAL A 643 -18.91 14.59 34.61
C VAL A 643 -19.57 15.83 35.17
N GLN A 644 -18.82 16.95 35.13
CA GLN A 644 -19.28 18.24 35.63
C GLN A 644 -19.14 19.33 34.57
N ALA A 645 -20.11 20.25 34.53
CA ALA A 645 -20.05 21.48 33.77
C ALA A 645 -20.54 22.65 34.61
N SER A 646 -19.94 23.82 34.43
CA SER A 646 -20.32 25.04 35.14
C SER A 646 -20.59 26.18 34.18
N ASP A 647 -21.51 27.06 34.55
CA ASP A 647 -21.84 28.26 33.79
C ASP A 647 -22.31 29.41 34.71
N VAL A 648 -22.31 30.64 34.21
CA VAL A 648 -22.51 31.88 34.99
C VAL A 648 -23.57 32.77 34.36
N ALA A 649 -24.45 33.33 35.20
CA ALA A 649 -25.38 34.39 34.79
C ALA A 649 -25.25 35.61 35.72
N THR A 650 -25.42 36.82 35.16
CA THR A 650 -25.22 38.09 35.88
C THR A 650 -26.49 38.94 35.95
N VAL A 651 -26.86 39.34 37.15
CA VAL A 651 -27.96 40.27 37.37
C VAL A 651 -27.40 41.61 37.82
N THR A 652 -27.57 42.65 37.00
CA THR A 652 -27.16 44.02 37.35
C THR A 652 -28.31 44.77 38.00
N VAL A 653 -28.10 45.26 39.22
CA VAL A 653 -29.13 46.03 39.91
C VAL A 653 -29.00 47.51 39.58
N GLN A 654 -30.05 48.09 38.99
CA GLN A 654 -30.10 49.51 38.70
C GLN A 654 -30.34 50.31 39.99
N SER A 655 -29.38 51.14 40.38
CA SER A 655 -29.60 52.17 41.41
C SER A 655 -30.22 53.40 40.76
N ALA A 656 -31.27 53.96 41.38
CA ALA A 656 -31.81 55.24 40.94
C ALA A 656 -30.80 56.36 41.25
N PRO A 657 -30.62 57.35 40.34
CA PRO A 657 -29.67 58.45 40.55
C PRO A 657 -30.02 59.26 41.82
N PRO A 658 -29.04 59.94 42.45
CA PRO A 658 -29.34 60.84 43.56
C PRO A 658 -30.25 61.97 43.05
N ASN A 659 -31.22 62.39 43.86
CA ASN A 659 -32.12 63.49 43.52
C ASN A 659 -32.08 64.54 44.62
N ILE A 660 -31.53 65.70 44.31
CA ILE A 660 -31.44 66.82 45.24
C ILE A 660 -32.73 67.62 45.22
N ASP A 661 -33.33 67.81 46.40
CA ASP A 661 -34.46 68.70 46.61
C ASP A 661 -34.07 69.84 47.55
N VAL A 662 -34.32 71.08 47.11
CA VAL A 662 -33.88 72.32 47.76
C VAL A 662 -35.07 73.25 47.97
N ASP A 663 -35.38 73.58 49.22
CA ASP A 663 -36.50 74.46 49.59
C ASP A 663 -36.05 75.55 50.59
N PRO A 664 -36.23 76.85 50.27
CA PRO A 664 -36.69 77.40 48.99
C PRO A 664 -35.57 77.36 47.91
N LEU A 665 -35.97 77.24 46.64
CA LEU A 665 -35.05 77.21 45.47
C LEU A 665 -34.16 78.45 45.31
N SER A 666 -34.46 79.54 46.04
CA SER A 666 -33.62 80.74 46.10
C SER A 666 -33.86 81.49 47.41
N MET A 667 -32.82 82.07 47.99
CA MET A 667 -32.91 82.99 49.13
C MET A 667 -32.44 84.38 48.73
N ALA A 668 -33.15 85.42 49.18
CA ALA A 668 -32.76 86.81 49.03
C ALA A 668 -33.11 87.60 50.28
N SER A 669 -32.29 88.59 50.63
CA SER A 669 -32.52 89.47 51.79
C SER A 669 -32.13 90.90 51.47
N THR A 670 -32.87 91.88 51.97
CA THR A 670 -32.52 93.31 51.87
C THR A 670 -32.63 93.92 53.26
N GLN A 671 -31.54 94.51 53.76
CA GLN A 671 -31.40 94.89 55.16
C GLN A 671 -30.70 96.24 55.31
N LEU A 672 -31.04 96.97 56.38
CA LEU A 672 -30.32 98.17 56.79
C LEU A 672 -28.94 97.79 57.39
N PRO A 673 -27.98 98.73 57.46
CA PRO A 673 -26.70 98.49 58.10
C PRO A 673 -26.84 97.90 59.52
N ASP A 674 -25.94 96.99 59.89
CA ASP A 674 -25.88 96.32 61.20
C ASP A 674 -27.13 95.50 61.60
N THR A 675 -27.94 95.09 60.63
CA THR A 675 -29.06 94.18 60.86
C THR A 675 -28.69 92.76 60.41
N GLN A 676 -29.03 91.75 61.21
CA GLN A 676 -28.85 90.34 60.85
C GLN A 676 -30.21 89.67 60.66
N VAL A 677 -30.36 88.91 59.58
CA VAL A 677 -31.50 88.03 59.33
C VAL A 677 -30.97 86.63 59.08
N ILE A 678 -31.56 85.66 59.78
CA ILE A 678 -31.33 84.23 59.56
C ILE A 678 -32.42 83.73 58.62
N GLN A 679 -32.02 83.10 57.51
CA GLN A 679 -32.91 82.33 56.64
C GLN A 679 -32.46 80.88 56.64
N THR A 680 -33.41 79.96 56.51
CA THR A 680 -33.15 78.52 56.51
C THR A 680 -33.31 77.99 55.09
N LEU A 681 -32.28 77.31 54.59
CA LEU A 681 -32.31 76.50 53.37
C LEU A 681 -32.33 75.03 53.76
N THR A 682 -33.33 74.29 53.27
CA THR A 682 -33.39 72.83 53.47
C THR A 682 -32.87 72.14 52.21
N ILE A 683 -31.86 71.29 52.36
CA ILE A 683 -31.31 70.44 51.29
C ILE A 683 -31.57 69.00 51.70
N SER A 684 -32.24 68.23 50.83
CA SER A 684 -32.53 66.83 51.07
C SER A 684 -32.21 65.98 49.85
N ASN A 685 -31.87 64.70 50.09
CA ASN A 685 -31.73 63.70 49.03
C ASN A 685 -33.01 62.87 48.99
N THR A 686 -33.80 63.05 47.94
CA THR A 686 -35.01 62.26 47.69
C THR A 686 -34.77 61.10 46.72
N GLY A 687 -33.52 60.92 46.24
CA GLY A 687 -33.08 59.79 45.43
C GLY A 687 -32.52 58.64 46.26
N ALA A 688 -32.22 57.51 45.61
CA ALA A 688 -31.77 56.28 46.27
C ALA A 688 -30.24 56.16 46.43
N SER A 689 -29.48 56.93 45.66
CA SER A 689 -28.00 56.94 45.72
C SER A 689 -27.47 58.05 46.62
N LEU A 690 -26.21 57.94 47.08
CA LEU A 690 -25.52 58.98 47.86
C LEU A 690 -25.49 60.33 47.11
N LEU A 691 -25.88 61.41 47.78
CA LEU A 691 -25.85 62.77 47.25
C LEU A 691 -24.66 63.54 47.82
N GLU A 692 -23.67 63.84 46.98
CA GLU A 692 -22.60 64.79 47.28
C GLU A 692 -23.00 66.19 46.79
N TRP A 693 -22.89 67.22 47.65
CA TRP A 693 -23.26 68.60 47.31
C TRP A 693 -22.37 69.65 48.01
N MET A 694 -22.25 70.83 47.39
CA MET A 694 -21.56 72.02 47.93
C MET A 694 -22.32 73.31 47.59
N ILE A 695 -22.10 74.38 48.36
CA ILE A 695 -22.67 75.73 48.10
C ILE A 695 -21.55 76.63 47.60
N ASP A 696 -21.70 77.17 46.39
CA ASP A 696 -20.81 78.17 45.81
C ASP A 696 -21.45 79.58 45.86
N GLU A 697 -20.65 80.60 46.19
CA GLU A 697 -21.06 82.01 46.17
C GLU A 697 -20.58 82.66 44.86
N GLU A 698 -21.51 83.06 43.99
CA GLU A 698 -21.18 83.66 42.69
C GLU A 698 -20.83 85.16 42.82
N PRO A 699 -19.77 85.69 42.17
CA PRO A 699 -19.40 87.10 42.26
C PRO A 699 -20.32 88.01 41.42
N VAL A 700 -20.68 89.18 41.97
CA VAL A 700 -21.60 90.17 41.38
C VAL A 700 -21.09 90.71 40.03
N ALA A 701 -21.82 90.47 38.95
CA ALA A 701 -21.56 91.03 37.61
C ALA A 701 -22.51 92.18 37.22
N GLY A 702 -21.99 93.16 36.46
CA GLY A 702 -22.65 94.40 36.02
C GLY A 702 -23.64 94.28 34.83
N PRO A 703 -24.17 95.40 34.28
CA PRO A 703 -25.39 95.45 33.45
C PRO A 703 -25.20 95.00 31.98
N PRO A 704 -26.30 94.73 31.25
CA PRO A 704 -26.40 93.63 30.28
C PRO A 704 -26.01 93.99 28.84
N GLU A 705 -25.46 93.02 28.12
CA GLU A 705 -25.39 93.01 26.65
C GLU A 705 -26.19 91.84 26.05
N ALA A 706 -26.69 92.07 24.84
CA ALA A 706 -27.81 91.40 24.22
C ALA A 706 -27.54 89.96 23.74
N VAL A 707 -28.59 89.14 23.90
CA VAL A 707 -28.75 87.75 23.46
C VAL A 707 -28.69 87.62 21.93
N GLN A 708 -27.97 86.62 21.44
CA GLN A 708 -28.14 86.00 20.12
C GLN A 708 -28.65 84.56 20.32
N PRO A 709 -29.56 84.03 19.48
CA PRO A 709 -30.26 82.78 19.76
C PRO A 709 -29.40 81.55 19.44
N VAL A 710 -29.31 80.62 20.39
CA VAL A 710 -28.79 79.26 20.14
C VAL A 710 -29.96 78.37 19.70
N THR A 711 -29.78 77.72 18.55
CA THR A 711 -30.70 76.77 17.92
C THR A 711 -30.84 75.48 18.72
N ARG A 712 -32.08 75.03 18.90
CA ARG A 712 -32.47 73.74 19.45
C ARG A 712 -32.11 72.63 18.44
N ILE A 713 -31.27 71.67 18.82
CA ILE A 713 -31.16 70.40 18.10
C ILE A 713 -32.29 69.52 18.61
N ASP A 714 -33.21 69.22 17.70
CA ASP A 714 -34.28 68.25 17.86
C ASP A 714 -33.68 66.84 17.77
N SER A 715 -33.72 66.08 18.85
CA SER A 715 -33.20 64.72 18.93
C SER A 715 -34.16 63.65 18.39
N GLN A 716 -35.23 64.03 17.68
CA GLN A 716 -36.18 63.07 17.11
C GLN A 716 -35.98 62.72 15.62
N ALA A 717 -34.97 63.26 14.94
CA ALA A 717 -34.68 62.88 13.54
C ALA A 717 -33.65 61.75 13.39
N THR A 718 -32.85 61.44 14.42
CA THR A 718 -31.76 60.45 14.31
C THR A 718 -32.16 59.04 14.74
N LEU A 719 -33.31 58.86 15.41
CA LEU A 719 -33.77 57.55 15.90
C LEU A 719 -34.55 56.75 14.84
N GLN A 720 -34.96 57.37 13.73
CA GLN A 720 -35.80 56.72 12.72
C GLN A 720 -35.01 56.23 11.48
N ALA A 721 -33.68 56.39 11.47
CA ALA A 721 -32.79 55.83 10.45
C ALA A 721 -32.16 54.49 10.88
N GLU A 722 -32.15 54.14 12.17
CA GLU A 722 -31.59 52.87 12.67
C GLU A 722 -32.55 51.67 12.61
N LEU A 723 -33.76 51.84 12.06
CA LEU A 723 -34.84 50.85 12.14
C LEU A 723 -35.44 50.39 10.79
N SER A 724 -34.83 50.73 9.63
CA SER A 724 -35.42 50.42 8.32
C SER A 724 -34.65 49.45 7.40
N GLY A 725 -33.58 48.82 7.85
CA GLY A 725 -33.08 47.58 7.24
C GLY A 725 -32.98 47.54 5.70
N GLU A 726 -32.52 48.60 5.05
CA GLU A 726 -32.19 48.59 3.63
C GLU A 726 -30.89 49.35 3.42
N ASP A 727 -29.80 48.62 3.17
CA ASP A 727 -28.67 49.19 2.42
C ASP A 727 -28.13 48.16 1.43
N ASN A 728 -28.71 48.18 0.23
CA ASN A 728 -28.12 47.60 -0.98
C ASN A 728 -27.31 48.69 -1.69
N THR A 729 -26.20 49.14 -1.12
CA THR A 729 -25.09 49.69 -1.92
C THR A 729 -23.74 49.42 -1.26
N ALA A 730 -22.82 48.84 -2.02
CA ALA A 730 -21.44 48.67 -1.62
C ALA A 730 -20.80 50.03 -1.29
N PRO A 731 -20.18 50.23 -0.12
CA PRO A 731 -19.54 51.49 0.22
C PRO A 731 -18.21 51.64 -0.52
N THR A 732 -18.05 52.77 -1.20
CA THR A 732 -16.77 53.26 -1.70
C THR A 732 -15.90 53.84 -0.57
N ILE A 733 -14.69 53.28 -0.48
CA ILE A 733 -13.39 53.66 0.12
C ILE A 733 -13.24 54.98 0.94
N ALA A 734 -12.48 54.82 2.04
CA ALA A 734 -11.75 55.80 2.86
C ALA A 734 -12.53 56.57 3.94
N GLY A 735 -13.05 55.84 4.92
CA GLY A 735 -13.35 56.37 6.26
C GLY A 735 -12.36 55.80 7.31
N PRO A 736 -12.16 56.48 8.44
CA PRO A 736 -11.48 55.87 9.59
C PRO A 736 -12.24 54.60 10.02
N ARG A 737 -11.50 53.56 10.46
CA ARG A 737 -12.04 52.27 10.94
C ARG A 737 -13.25 52.50 11.84
N ASP A 738 -14.35 51.80 11.56
CA ASP A 738 -15.54 51.85 12.41
C ASP A 738 -15.23 51.19 13.76
N LEU A 739 -15.02 52.02 14.79
CA LEU A 739 -14.71 51.56 16.14
C LEU A 739 -15.83 50.72 16.75
N ALA A 740 -17.09 50.90 16.33
CA ALA A 740 -18.20 50.08 16.80
C ALA A 740 -18.16 48.68 16.17
N ALA A 741 -17.83 48.59 14.88
CA ALA A 741 -17.60 47.32 14.19
C ALA A 741 -16.38 46.58 14.75
N ALA A 742 -15.27 47.28 14.98
CA ALA A 742 -14.07 46.75 15.63
C ALA A 742 -14.38 46.14 17.01
N ALA A 743 -15.13 46.87 17.85
CA ALA A 743 -15.53 46.39 19.16
C ALA A 743 -16.49 45.19 19.09
N ARG A 744 -17.31 45.07 18.04
CA ARG A 744 -18.17 43.90 17.80
C ARG A 744 -17.33 42.68 17.41
N ALA A 745 -16.40 42.83 16.48
CA ALA A 745 -15.48 41.77 16.07
C ALA A 745 -14.65 41.25 17.25
N GLN A 746 -14.12 42.13 18.09
CA GLN A 746 -13.38 41.74 19.30
C GLN A 746 -14.20 40.96 20.31
N ARG A 747 -15.48 41.30 20.49
CA ARG A 747 -16.37 40.50 21.36
C ARG A 747 -16.65 39.12 20.76
N MET A 748 -16.87 39.03 19.45
CA MET A 748 -17.15 37.76 18.77
C MET A 748 -15.96 36.82 18.75
N LEU A 749 -14.72 37.32 18.69
CA LEU A 749 -13.49 36.52 18.82
C LEU A 749 -13.47 35.66 20.09
N GLY A 750 -14.02 36.16 21.20
CA GLY A 750 -14.07 35.47 22.49
C GLY A 750 -15.31 34.59 22.71
N THR A 751 -16.27 34.57 21.79
CA THR A 751 -17.52 33.81 21.93
C THR A 751 -17.74 32.84 20.77
N THR A 752 -18.10 33.35 19.60
CA THR A 752 -18.49 32.55 18.42
C THR A 752 -17.37 32.36 17.40
N GLY A 753 -16.25 33.08 17.56
CA GLY A 753 -15.21 33.20 16.53
C GLY A 753 -15.61 34.13 15.39
N LEU A 754 -14.68 34.31 14.44
CA LEU A 754 -14.85 35.12 13.23
C LEU A 754 -14.41 34.33 12.00
N LEU A 755 -15.13 34.51 10.88
CA LEU A 755 -14.65 34.12 9.57
C LEU A 755 -13.88 35.30 8.96
N LEU A 756 -12.56 35.16 8.84
CA LEU A 756 -11.71 36.18 8.24
C LEU A 756 -11.56 35.95 6.73
N ILE A 757 -11.84 36.98 5.94
CA ILE A 757 -11.77 36.95 4.48
C ILE A 757 -10.80 38.03 4.01
N PRO A 758 -9.60 37.63 3.56
CA PRO A 758 -8.68 38.51 2.85
C PRO A 758 -9.32 39.05 1.57
N GLU A 759 -9.12 40.34 1.32
CA GLU A 759 -9.62 41.01 0.13
C GLU A 759 -8.44 41.63 -0.61
N SER A 760 -8.04 40.98 -1.69
CA SER A 760 -6.80 41.30 -2.39
C SER A 760 -6.85 42.58 -3.22
N THR A 761 -8.03 43.20 -3.44
CA THR A 761 -8.12 44.43 -4.24
C THR A 761 -7.86 45.68 -3.42
N ASN A 762 -8.23 45.68 -2.14
CA ASN A 762 -8.07 46.80 -1.21
C ASN A 762 -7.08 46.49 -0.08
N ASP A 763 -6.24 45.46 -0.25
CA ASP A 763 -5.12 45.14 0.63
C ASP A 763 -5.51 45.06 2.11
N ARG A 764 -6.59 44.32 2.41
CA ARG A 764 -7.22 44.28 3.74
C ARG A 764 -7.76 42.90 4.12
N VAL A 765 -8.22 42.75 5.36
CA VAL A 765 -8.96 41.57 5.82
C VAL A 765 -10.29 41.98 6.44
N MET A 766 -11.37 41.36 5.98
CA MET A 766 -12.74 41.55 6.49
C MET A 766 -13.08 40.44 7.49
N ALA A 767 -13.95 40.74 8.46
CA ALA A 767 -14.49 39.78 9.41
C ALA A 767 -16.00 39.58 9.22
N PHE A 768 -16.42 38.32 9.19
CA PHE A 768 -17.80 37.89 9.09
C PHE A 768 -18.18 36.99 10.27
N ASP A 769 -19.47 36.96 10.58
CA ASP A 769 -20.05 36.00 11.51
C ASP A 769 -19.96 34.59 10.88
N PRO A 770 -19.30 33.61 11.55
CA PRO A 770 -19.11 32.28 10.99
C PRO A 770 -20.41 31.46 10.90
N THR A 771 -21.44 31.83 11.68
CA THR A 771 -22.74 31.14 11.71
C THR A 771 -23.70 31.76 10.70
N THR A 772 -23.79 33.10 10.67
CA THR A 772 -24.80 33.81 9.86
C THR A 772 -24.26 34.30 8.51
N GLY A 773 -22.94 34.40 8.35
CA GLY A 773 -22.29 34.95 7.15
C GLY A 773 -22.42 36.47 7.02
N ASN A 774 -22.91 37.17 8.05
CA ASN A 774 -23.05 38.63 8.04
C ASN A 774 -21.69 39.32 8.20
N LEU A 775 -21.52 40.48 7.54
CA LEU A 775 -20.34 41.31 7.71
C LEU A 775 -20.32 41.92 9.12
N VAL A 776 -19.24 41.69 9.87
CA VAL A 776 -19.05 42.15 11.24
C VAL A 776 -18.13 43.36 11.31
N ASP A 777 -16.99 43.30 10.61
CA ASP A 777 -16.03 44.40 10.47
C ASP A 777 -15.43 44.38 9.06
N ALA A 778 -15.66 45.44 8.29
CA ALA A 778 -15.18 45.56 6.91
C ALA A 778 -13.68 45.86 6.81
N ASP A 779 -13.06 46.31 7.90
CA ASP A 779 -11.67 46.72 7.99
C ASP A 779 -11.05 46.13 9.27
N PHE A 780 -11.26 44.82 9.48
CA PHE A 780 -10.74 44.10 10.64
C PHE A 780 -9.21 44.19 10.70
N ILE A 781 -8.56 43.91 9.58
CA ILE A 781 -7.25 44.50 9.24
C ILE A 781 -7.54 45.57 8.19
N PRO A 782 -7.33 46.87 8.49
CA PRO A 782 -7.57 47.95 7.54
C PRO A 782 -6.69 47.84 6.28
N PRO A 783 -7.03 48.57 5.20
CA PRO A 783 -6.17 48.66 4.01
C PRO A 783 -4.73 49.03 4.37
N ASP A 784 -3.78 48.13 4.07
CA ASP A 784 -2.35 48.28 4.33
C ASP A 784 -1.53 48.02 3.04
N PRO A 785 -1.61 48.92 2.05
CA PRO A 785 -0.92 48.75 0.77
C PRO A 785 0.61 48.84 0.86
N ASP A 786 1.16 49.19 2.03
CA ASP A 786 2.61 49.20 2.26
C ASP A 786 3.14 47.80 2.63
N ASN A 787 2.28 46.91 3.16
CA ASN A 787 2.65 45.57 3.64
C ASN A 787 1.82 44.42 3.05
N LEU A 788 0.67 44.72 2.44
CA LEU A 788 -0.21 43.77 1.74
C LEU A 788 -0.36 44.22 0.29
N SER A 789 -0.38 43.23 -0.62
CA SER A 789 -0.45 43.42 -2.07
C SER A 789 -1.40 42.40 -2.71
N THR A 790 -1.34 41.14 -2.29
CA THR A 790 -2.31 40.11 -2.64
C THR A 790 -2.49 39.17 -1.44
N PRO A 791 -3.16 39.63 -0.37
CA PRO A 791 -3.47 38.77 0.76
C PRO A 791 -4.47 37.69 0.34
N ILE A 792 -4.18 36.43 0.67
CA ILE A 792 -4.95 35.27 0.19
C ILE A 792 -5.45 34.33 1.29
N ASN A 793 -4.86 34.39 2.49
CA ASN A 793 -5.32 33.60 3.63
C ASN A 793 -4.97 34.31 4.95
N ALA A 794 -5.88 34.27 5.92
CA ALA A 794 -5.69 34.85 7.25
C ALA A 794 -6.13 33.83 8.32
N ILE A 795 -5.26 33.57 9.30
CA ILE A 795 -5.53 32.64 10.42
C ILE A 795 -5.04 33.25 11.73
N LEU A 796 -5.58 32.80 12.87
CA LEU A 796 -5.00 33.13 14.17
C LEU A 796 -3.61 32.48 14.32
N SER A 797 -2.70 33.16 15.01
CA SER A 797 -1.41 32.58 15.39
C SER A 797 -1.57 31.48 16.44
N ALA A 798 -0.50 30.70 16.68
CA ALA A 798 -0.51 29.62 17.65
C ALA A 798 -0.79 30.09 19.10
N SER A 799 -0.57 31.37 19.39
CA SER A 799 -0.90 31.96 20.71
C SER A 799 -2.35 32.44 20.81
N GLY A 800 -3.07 32.52 19.69
CA GLY A 800 -4.43 33.06 19.60
C GLY A 800 -4.53 34.59 19.70
N ASN A 801 -3.41 35.30 19.88
CA ASN A 801 -3.40 36.73 20.20
C ASN A 801 -3.06 37.66 19.01
N THR A 802 -2.75 37.08 17.86
CA THR A 802 -2.38 37.80 16.62
C THR A 802 -2.96 37.09 15.40
N VAL A 803 -3.02 37.78 14.27
CA VAL A 803 -3.45 37.24 12.97
C VAL A 803 -2.26 37.14 12.03
N LEU A 804 -2.08 35.96 11.46
CA LEU A 804 -1.14 35.70 10.39
C LEU A 804 -1.86 35.86 9.05
N VAL A 805 -1.36 36.76 8.21
CA VAL A 805 -1.88 36.99 6.86
C VAL A 805 -0.80 36.55 5.88
N SER A 806 -1.16 35.70 4.91
CA SER A 806 -0.25 35.32 3.83
C SER A 806 -0.51 36.17 2.60
N ASP A 807 0.57 36.65 2.00
CA ASP A 807 0.53 37.44 0.78
C ASP A 807 1.21 36.71 -0.37
N GLN A 808 0.53 36.67 -1.52
CA GLN A 808 0.99 35.95 -2.68
C GLN A 808 2.08 36.68 -3.48
N LEU A 809 2.12 38.02 -3.46
CA LEU A 809 3.08 38.80 -4.25
C LEU A 809 4.25 39.33 -3.42
N ASP A 810 4.02 39.56 -2.13
CA ASP A 810 5.09 39.98 -1.22
C ASP A 810 5.93 38.79 -0.70
N ASP A 811 5.53 37.56 -1.02
CA ASP A 811 6.25 36.31 -0.72
C ASP A 811 6.60 36.16 0.77
N VAL A 812 5.68 36.62 1.63
CA VAL A 812 5.79 36.60 3.09
C VAL A 812 4.45 36.29 3.76
N VAL A 813 4.55 35.85 5.01
CA VAL A 813 3.44 35.84 5.97
C VAL A 813 3.66 37.01 6.92
N GLN A 814 2.76 37.99 6.89
CA GLN A 814 2.71 39.13 7.81
C GLN A 814 1.99 38.75 9.11
N GLU A 815 2.30 39.46 10.19
CA GLU A 815 1.60 39.36 11.47
C GLU A 815 0.99 40.70 11.86
N TYR A 816 -0.27 40.67 12.29
CA TYR A 816 -1.04 41.81 12.78
C TYR A 816 -1.59 41.50 14.18
N ASP A 817 -1.79 42.52 15.00
CA ASP A 817 -2.56 42.37 16.24
C ASP A 817 -4.07 42.32 15.97
N LEU A 818 -4.86 42.01 17.00
CA LEU A 818 -6.33 41.96 16.91
C LEU A 818 -6.99 43.34 16.80
N ASP A 819 -6.20 44.42 16.87
CA ASP A 819 -6.62 45.79 16.58
C ASP A 819 -6.32 46.19 15.12
N GLY A 820 -5.76 45.26 14.32
CA GLY A 820 -5.44 45.48 12.91
C GLY A 820 -4.14 46.25 12.68
N ASN A 821 -3.28 46.40 13.70
CA ASN A 821 -1.97 47.04 13.55
C ASN A 821 -0.91 46.03 13.09
N TYR A 822 -0.07 46.44 12.15
CA TYR A 822 1.04 45.63 11.65
C TYR A 822 2.13 45.43 12.71
N LEU A 823 2.54 44.18 12.94
CA LEU A 823 3.58 43.80 13.90
C LEU A 823 4.91 43.41 13.24
N GLY A 824 4.88 42.94 11.98
CA GLY A 824 6.08 42.59 11.22
C GLY A 824 5.87 41.42 10.26
N VAL A 825 6.97 41.00 9.60
CA VAL A 825 7.02 39.74 8.85
C VAL A 825 7.25 38.59 9.81
N PHE A 826 6.32 37.64 9.83
CA PHE A 826 6.39 36.43 10.65
C PHE A 826 7.25 35.35 9.98
N ALA A 827 7.03 35.12 8.68
CA ALA A 827 7.75 34.11 7.91
C ALA A 827 8.03 34.60 6.46
N PRO A 828 9.26 34.42 5.95
CA PRO A 828 10.43 33.86 6.62
C PRO A 828 11.08 34.88 7.57
N ALA A 829 11.76 34.38 8.61
CA ALA A 829 12.54 35.23 9.49
C ALA A 829 13.65 35.96 8.70
N GLY A 830 13.55 37.28 8.59
CA GLY A 830 14.46 38.12 7.79
C GLY A 830 13.81 38.84 6.61
N GLY A 831 12.51 38.64 6.36
CA GLY A 831 11.77 39.27 5.26
C GLY A 831 11.64 38.36 4.03
N ALA A 832 11.14 38.90 2.93
CA ALA A 832 10.82 38.16 1.70
C ALA A 832 12.00 37.32 1.21
N ASN A 833 11.73 36.03 0.93
CA ASN A 833 12.67 35.10 0.35
C ASN A 833 11.97 34.23 -0.69
N THR A 834 12.05 34.67 -1.94
CA THR A 834 11.39 34.05 -3.10
C THR A 834 11.98 32.68 -3.47
N ALA A 835 13.02 32.21 -2.78
CA ALA A 835 13.55 30.85 -2.95
C ALA A 835 12.87 29.83 -2.02
N ILE A 836 11.97 30.25 -1.14
CA ILE A 836 11.26 29.36 -0.20
C ILE A 836 9.77 29.67 -0.08
N LEU A 837 9.35 30.92 -0.29
CA LEU A 837 7.96 31.37 -0.17
C LEU A 837 7.44 32.12 -1.41
N ASP A 838 7.87 31.74 -2.61
CA ASP A 838 7.36 32.36 -3.84
C ASP A 838 5.91 31.92 -4.12
N ASN A 839 5.05 32.89 -4.44
CA ASN A 839 3.70 32.61 -4.93
C ASN A 839 2.88 31.75 -3.94
N ILE A 840 2.77 32.22 -2.69
CA ILE A 840 2.05 31.53 -1.61
C ILE A 840 0.61 31.22 -2.05
N ARG A 841 0.08 30.07 -1.62
CA ARG A 841 -1.27 29.56 -1.92
C ARG A 841 -2.15 29.37 -0.69
N GLY A 842 -1.57 29.36 0.50
CA GLY A 842 -2.30 29.24 1.76
C GLY A 842 -1.40 28.83 2.91
N ILE A 843 -1.91 29.01 4.13
CA ILE A 843 -1.22 28.73 5.38
C ILE A 843 -2.11 27.95 6.35
N ALA A 844 -1.50 27.14 7.22
CA ALA A 844 -2.20 26.41 8.30
C ALA A 844 -1.27 26.16 9.49
N LEU A 845 -1.83 26.03 10.69
CA LEU A 845 -1.09 25.62 11.89
C LEU A 845 -1.32 24.15 12.20
N ARG A 846 -0.25 23.43 12.55
CA ARG A 846 -0.35 22.09 13.15
C ARG A 846 -0.72 22.18 14.64
N PRO A 847 -1.24 21.10 15.27
CA PRO A 847 -1.51 21.08 16.71
C PRO A 847 -0.31 21.42 17.60
N ASN A 848 0.92 21.23 17.11
CA ASN A 848 2.16 21.60 17.80
C ASN A 848 2.61 23.06 17.55
N GLY A 849 1.78 23.89 16.92
CA GLY A 849 2.05 25.32 16.69
C GLY A 849 2.94 25.65 15.49
N ASN A 850 3.40 24.65 14.73
CA ASN A 850 4.22 24.89 13.54
C ASN A 850 3.37 25.36 12.36
N LEU A 851 3.80 26.46 11.72
CA LEU A 851 3.20 26.99 10.48
C LEU A 851 3.59 26.11 9.27
N LEU A 852 2.58 25.70 8.52
CA LEU A 852 2.71 25.10 7.20
C LEU A 852 2.30 26.15 6.16
N VAL A 853 3.12 26.29 5.12
CA VAL A 853 2.86 27.21 4.02
C VAL A 853 2.88 26.42 2.71
N THR A 854 1.85 26.61 1.89
CA THR A 854 1.78 26.04 0.54
C THR A 854 2.22 27.09 -0.46
N VAL A 855 3.10 26.72 -1.40
CA VAL A 855 3.73 27.66 -2.34
C VAL A 855 3.57 27.15 -3.76
N GLY A 856 3.38 28.06 -4.71
CA GLY A 856 3.29 27.75 -6.14
C GLY A 856 4.65 27.76 -6.85
N GLY A 857 5.66 28.39 -6.24
CA GLY A 857 7.06 28.40 -6.65
C GLY A 857 7.95 28.52 -5.40
N GLY A 858 9.13 27.92 -5.39
CA GLY A 858 9.98 27.88 -4.18
C GLY A 858 10.90 26.70 -4.17
#